data_AF-A0A1B8ZSE8-F1
#
_entry.id   AF-A0A1B8ZSE8-F1
#
_cell.length_a   1.000
_cell.length_b   1.000
_cell.length_c   1.000
_cell.angle_alpha   90.00
_cell.angle_beta   90.00
_cell.angle_gamma   90.00
#
_symmetry.space_group_name_H-M   'P 1'
#
loop_
_entity.id
_entity.type
_entity.pdbx_description
1 polymer ?
#
loop_
_entity_poly.entity_id
_entity_poly.type
_entity_poly.pdbx_seq_one_letter_code
_entity_poly.pdbx_strand_id
1 'polypeptide(L)'
;MKNQLSNISVQYRKFSKGQYIEDPDQFNEFLNFFEDQDRLSRVLLQGVGIVCGLKPKLIYKNRLLSSIELSQGAALTTDGDLLTLNKTNKVSEDLYVSDLKTVDLEYKSFTHFKAYDNFKIRYPSFYEGEEQIELWELATAQEAQTDFQPVVNLSNLNDKYLLLYLEDYEKDVKPCRGVDCDNHGVLQIRNLKVLVTTAQGIVHILGDDRLVTDPITGITKPGRKDRIQPHPLFTEDILGPVEPQRVILSRFISESGVENRYTAADLKKLYSDALAKDGFGQAVFEKIQTISQIMGFSVVYPYQIFKEKVEKCLALDAGFQYAYDVTKDLMATYSEIIKLLPKAFTKNFPNFASFPKHIMLGKLISDTQLDSTRHQFYNSPVLDDEKATQRLKELVNRFNQQVFNFNYLGNKKTIKITSSQKLNPLSNKAIPFYYDVTEGFLKSWNFDNTSNRSFADNVRYDLTFLIPGSGSQDPVDFSIDKSSFYNIEGHQGMDFQKAFEQIKQIRDKEQLGFDIVALSLEELVGNKDLSIAYFNDYVDKHPGLEHRHGVEKGGSFLIVYDSIRNPKVIADFSLPYICCTPKTEVKLSLPSDVICSKAGAVPFTVLPVSGVVKASVTDSLNGGVELINGQYFFNPGMISPSLIGQEISFTVNGKPTSCSIKVVTQPDVTIDVVSVDYPGDGSNATTINFKISGTSFTDYIYKWDFWDDGGLITLNPDADGMVSYTLYDLNPKNIPVIKVNVSGNGCAQDIFIRDWYKVPARLSLPTDIICSGDDAIRFTEVIPAGGPIVAYVGANIIDNHDQVIRFNNGTFYFSPNGVNPNLYGQYITFKVDGQPTNCRIKVVPPPKVSTNYSVDYPANGSTLTTIHIEVSGPYFADYLYEWDFLGDGHYSFPDHIINGKISYTYHNLDLNNIPVIGVRVSGGGCSQRMPISDWYTSLRLPQSVICSDAKPISFTEIIPKNGTIQAYVGNVLVAGVVSGSFDPNLVDSSFHGQVITFTVKGKQTNCSIKVIKQPNVAISVRSVDYPTGGSNETKVNLYVSGTDLANYDYSVDGNPISKPDANGFTSCILRNVNPEGNPTINVTVSNGACNQIVSITNWYKPPYVTINNIDFSEGVQCCEVAMPVVEAKADSDKFRQSDLSFTLKGTATLNGIIDDADHPKLIYSWHQISGPSGAVLIGADTRSLTVTNLLVDTYIFRFMAFDPDSGAFDAVEGNAWVQE
;
A
#
# COMPACT_ATOMS: atom_id res chain seq x y z
N MET A 1 38.05 -50.93 33.56
CA MET A 1 37.16 -50.34 34.58
C MET A 1 35.73 -50.84 34.39
N LYS A 2 35.06 -51.35 35.43
CA LYS A 2 33.64 -51.75 35.35
C LYS A 2 32.75 -50.58 35.80
N ASN A 3 31.70 -50.29 35.06
CA ASN A 3 30.63 -49.35 35.42
C ASN A 3 29.95 -49.88 36.70
N GLN A 4 29.86 -49.09 37.78
CA GLN A 4 29.36 -49.62 39.07
C GLN A 4 27.87 -49.96 38.96
N LEU A 5 27.09 -49.12 38.27
CA LEU A 5 25.67 -49.38 37.99
C LEU A 5 25.42 -50.52 36.98
N SER A 6 26.46 -51.21 36.48
CA SER A 6 26.27 -52.39 35.62
C SER A 6 25.82 -53.63 36.39
N ASN A 7 26.13 -53.74 37.68
CA ASN A 7 25.65 -54.77 38.58
C ASN A 7 25.35 -54.14 39.95
N ILE A 8 24.11 -54.21 40.40
CA ILE A 8 23.69 -53.60 41.68
C ILE A 8 23.50 -54.64 42.78
N SER A 9 23.79 -54.25 44.01
CA SER A 9 23.51 -55.00 45.22
C SER A 9 22.04 -54.79 45.61
N VAL A 10 21.27 -55.87 45.74
CA VAL A 10 19.82 -55.83 46.06
C VAL A 10 19.50 -56.27 47.49
N GLN A 11 20.50 -56.70 48.25
CA GLN A 11 20.39 -57.16 49.63
C GLN A 11 21.59 -56.66 50.44
N TYR A 12 21.41 -56.54 51.76
CA TYR A 12 22.49 -56.26 52.71
C TYR A 12 22.24 -57.00 54.03
N ARG A 13 23.31 -57.23 54.81
CA ARG A 13 23.21 -57.91 56.11
C ARG A 13 23.09 -56.91 57.25
N LYS A 14 22.25 -57.23 58.24
CA LYS A 14 22.17 -56.52 59.52
C LYS A 14 23.01 -57.25 60.56
N PHE A 15 24.00 -56.56 61.12
CA PHE A 15 24.90 -57.15 62.10
C PHE A 15 24.29 -57.19 63.51
N SER A 16 24.46 -58.32 64.20
CA SER A 16 24.06 -58.49 65.60
C SER A 16 25.20 -58.11 66.54
N LYS A 17 24.86 -57.64 67.75
CA LYS A 17 25.87 -57.26 68.75
C LYS A 17 26.77 -58.46 69.08
N GLY A 18 28.08 -58.28 68.91
CA GLY A 18 29.09 -59.32 69.17
C GLY A 18 29.30 -60.34 68.03
N GLN A 19 28.67 -60.14 66.86
CA GLN A 19 28.88 -60.97 65.69
C GLN A 19 30.31 -60.81 65.14
N TYR A 20 30.99 -61.94 64.92
CA TYR A 20 32.30 -61.99 64.25
C TYR A 20 32.10 -62.13 62.73
N ILE A 21 32.88 -61.41 61.95
CA ILE A 21 32.78 -61.36 60.48
C ILE A 21 34.10 -61.87 59.90
N GLU A 22 34.05 -63.07 59.32
CA GLU A 22 35.22 -63.75 58.73
C GLU A 22 35.47 -63.33 57.28
N ASP A 23 34.41 -62.96 56.57
CA ASP A 23 34.46 -62.60 55.16
C ASP A 23 34.29 -61.08 54.99
N PRO A 24 35.34 -60.34 54.57
CA PRO A 24 35.28 -58.90 54.39
C PRO A 24 34.27 -58.47 53.32
N ASP A 25 33.90 -59.36 52.39
CA ASP A 25 32.86 -59.07 51.39
C ASP A 25 31.49 -58.82 52.05
N GLN A 26 31.26 -59.29 53.27
CA GLN A 26 30.03 -59.02 54.02
C GLN A 26 29.91 -57.54 54.44
N PHE A 27 31.03 -56.84 54.68
CA PHE A 27 31.04 -55.40 54.96
C PHE A 27 30.95 -54.58 53.68
N ASN A 28 31.66 -55.00 52.64
CA ASN A 28 31.63 -54.31 51.35
C ASN A 28 30.24 -54.43 50.70
N GLU A 29 29.51 -55.54 50.85
CA GLU A 29 28.12 -55.68 50.37
C GLU A 29 27.19 -54.63 51.00
N PHE A 30 27.35 -54.34 52.29
CA PHE A 30 26.59 -53.28 52.97
C PHE A 30 26.90 -51.90 52.36
N LEU A 31 28.19 -51.58 52.17
CA LEU A 31 28.59 -50.30 51.57
C LEU A 31 28.08 -50.18 50.12
N ASN A 32 28.28 -51.21 49.31
CA ASN A 32 27.86 -51.27 47.92
C ASN A 32 26.35 -51.08 47.78
N PHE A 33 25.53 -51.72 48.64
CA PHE A 33 24.07 -51.52 48.60
C PHE A 33 23.68 -50.04 48.77
N PHE A 34 24.23 -49.34 49.76
CA PHE A 34 23.90 -47.93 49.98
C PHE A 34 24.46 -47.02 48.88
N GLU A 35 25.67 -47.30 48.39
CA GLU A 35 26.25 -46.57 47.25
C GLU A 35 25.41 -46.76 45.98
N ASP A 36 24.96 -47.98 45.70
CA ASP A 36 24.10 -48.29 44.55
C ASP A 36 22.76 -47.55 44.66
N GLN A 37 22.11 -47.56 45.84
CA GLN A 37 20.86 -46.84 46.06
C GLN A 37 21.04 -45.32 45.91
N ASP A 38 22.13 -44.76 46.40
CA ASP A 38 22.45 -43.33 46.32
C ASP A 38 22.75 -42.90 44.87
N ARG A 39 23.55 -43.69 44.13
CA ARG A 39 23.82 -43.48 42.71
C ARG A 39 22.55 -43.58 41.87
N LEU A 40 21.73 -44.62 42.08
CA LEU A 40 20.45 -44.79 41.38
C LEU A 40 19.48 -43.65 41.70
N SER A 41 19.42 -43.19 42.95
CA SER A 41 18.57 -42.07 43.34
C SER A 41 18.96 -40.79 42.61
N ARG A 42 20.26 -40.47 42.51
CA ARG A 42 20.76 -39.34 41.72
C ARG A 42 20.39 -39.47 40.24
N VAL A 43 20.72 -40.61 39.63
CA VAL A 43 20.55 -40.81 38.18
C VAL A 43 19.07 -40.87 37.76
N LEU A 44 18.21 -41.55 38.54
CA LEU A 44 16.82 -41.81 38.17
C LEU A 44 15.83 -40.75 38.69
N LEU A 45 16.15 -40.00 39.73
CA LEU A 45 15.28 -38.95 40.27
C LEU A 45 15.74 -37.54 39.93
N GLN A 46 17.04 -37.30 39.73
CA GLN A 46 17.55 -35.97 39.35
C GLN A 46 17.84 -35.88 37.84
N GLY A 47 18.50 -36.88 37.27
CA GLY A 47 18.92 -36.86 35.86
C GLY A 47 20.43 -37.04 35.72
N VAL A 48 20.99 -36.72 34.56
CA VAL A 48 22.45 -36.84 34.27
C VAL A 48 22.93 -35.69 33.39
N GLY A 49 24.25 -35.46 33.34
CA GLY A 49 24.87 -34.40 32.55
C GLY A 49 25.25 -33.16 33.38
N ILE A 50 25.44 -32.02 32.72
CA ILE A 50 25.88 -30.79 33.40
C ILE A 50 24.67 -30.06 34.00
N VAL A 51 24.60 -29.98 35.33
CA VAL A 51 23.50 -29.33 36.06
C VAL A 51 23.61 -27.80 35.93
N CYS A 52 24.78 -27.24 36.18
CA CYS A 52 25.06 -25.81 36.10
C CYS A 52 26.56 -25.55 35.95
N GLY A 53 26.93 -24.33 35.54
CA GLY A 53 28.31 -23.87 35.51
C GLY A 53 29.23 -24.67 34.56
N LEU A 54 30.50 -24.84 34.96
CA LEU A 54 31.53 -25.56 34.20
C LEU A 54 31.74 -24.98 32.78
N LYS A 55 31.66 -23.65 32.66
CA LYS A 55 31.86 -22.90 31.42
C LYS A 55 33.29 -22.38 31.33
N PRO A 56 34.01 -22.64 30.23
CA PRO A 56 35.37 -22.17 30.05
C PRO A 56 35.41 -20.69 29.66
N LYS A 57 36.46 -19.99 30.11
CA LYS A 57 36.77 -18.60 29.75
C LYS A 57 38.28 -18.48 29.51
N LEU A 58 38.65 -18.02 28.32
CA LEU A 58 40.05 -17.78 27.97
C LEU A 58 40.48 -16.40 28.46
N ILE A 59 41.55 -16.34 29.26
CA ILE A 59 42.10 -15.09 29.78
C ILE A 59 43.39 -14.77 29.06
N TYR A 60 43.40 -13.62 28.39
CA TYR A 60 44.56 -13.12 27.66
C TYR A 60 45.24 -11.98 28.43
N LYS A 61 46.57 -12.07 28.56
CA LYS A 61 47.42 -10.98 29.06
C LYS A 61 48.46 -10.65 28.00
N ASN A 62 48.60 -9.38 27.66
CA ASN A 62 49.50 -8.92 26.58
C ASN A 62 49.29 -9.68 25.25
N ARG A 63 48.02 -9.96 24.90
CA ARG A 63 47.62 -10.72 23.69
C ARG A 63 48.10 -12.19 23.65
N LEU A 64 48.63 -12.72 24.75
CA LEU A 64 48.98 -14.12 24.90
C LEU A 64 48.01 -14.80 25.86
N LEU A 65 47.68 -16.06 25.58
CA LEU A 65 46.84 -16.85 26.49
C LEU A 65 47.56 -17.03 27.82
N SER A 66 46.98 -16.49 28.89
CA SER A 66 47.55 -16.53 30.24
C SER A 66 46.97 -17.67 31.08
N SER A 67 45.68 -17.95 30.93
CA SER A 67 45.00 -19.02 31.66
C SER A 67 43.69 -19.41 30.99
N ILE A 68 43.25 -20.63 31.25
CA ILE A 68 41.91 -21.14 30.96
C ILE A 68 41.17 -21.18 32.30
N GLU A 69 40.14 -20.36 32.47
CA GLU A 69 39.31 -20.35 33.67
C GLU A 69 38.07 -21.21 33.46
N LEU A 70 37.74 -22.06 34.41
CA LEU A 70 36.51 -22.83 34.42
C LEU A 70 35.64 -22.38 35.59
N SER A 71 34.44 -21.91 35.31
CA SER A 71 33.47 -21.55 36.37
C SER A 71 33.11 -22.76 37.23
N GLN A 72 32.82 -22.51 38.51
CA GLN A 72 32.29 -23.55 39.39
C GLN A 72 30.95 -24.05 38.86
N GLY A 73 30.64 -25.30 39.17
CA GLY A 73 29.40 -25.93 38.76
C GLY A 73 29.33 -27.38 39.23
N ALA A 74 28.29 -28.06 38.76
CA ALA A 74 28.01 -29.44 39.09
C ALA A 74 27.64 -30.22 37.82
N ALA A 75 28.13 -31.44 37.74
CA ALA A 75 27.72 -32.40 36.72
C ALA A 75 27.54 -33.79 37.33
N LEU A 76 26.68 -34.60 36.74
CA LEU A 76 26.35 -35.94 37.19
C LEU A 76 26.59 -36.95 36.07
N THR A 77 27.48 -37.92 36.28
CA THR A 77 27.78 -38.94 35.26
C THR A 77 26.67 -39.98 35.15
N THR A 78 26.68 -40.79 34.09
CA THR A 78 25.74 -41.92 33.97
C THR A 78 26.01 -43.07 34.93
N ASP A 79 27.10 -43.04 35.71
CA ASP A 79 27.39 -43.96 36.82
C ASP A 79 27.00 -43.36 38.19
N GLY A 80 26.39 -42.15 38.20
CA GLY A 80 25.93 -41.49 39.42
C GLY A 80 27.02 -40.76 40.22
N ASP A 81 28.16 -40.42 39.58
CA ASP A 81 29.21 -39.62 40.20
C ASP A 81 28.90 -38.11 40.09
N LEU A 82 28.87 -37.41 41.22
CA LEU A 82 28.79 -35.95 41.27
C LEU A 82 30.18 -35.33 41.07
N LEU A 83 30.34 -34.54 40.02
CA LEU A 83 31.57 -33.84 39.66
C LEU A 83 31.42 -32.35 39.95
N THR A 84 32.33 -31.80 40.74
CA THR A 84 32.42 -30.37 41.04
C THR A 84 33.89 -29.96 41.18
N LEU A 85 34.22 -28.71 40.83
CA LEU A 85 35.58 -28.23 40.96
C LEU A 85 35.94 -28.08 42.43
N ASN A 86 37.19 -28.34 42.75
CA ASN A 86 37.69 -28.25 44.11
C ASN A 86 39.13 -27.74 44.14
N LYS A 87 39.52 -27.22 45.30
CA LYS A 87 40.89 -26.80 45.60
C LYS A 87 41.35 -27.45 46.90
N THR A 88 42.56 -27.98 46.91
CA THR A 88 43.15 -28.54 48.13
C THR A 88 43.39 -27.43 49.15
N ASN A 89 42.76 -27.55 50.32
CA ASN A 89 42.85 -26.56 51.39
C ASN A 89 43.90 -26.96 52.43
N LYS A 90 43.96 -28.25 52.77
CA LYS A 90 45.00 -28.83 53.64
C LYS A 90 45.41 -30.19 53.10
N VAL A 91 46.71 -30.35 52.84
CA VAL A 91 47.32 -31.64 52.53
C VAL A 91 47.45 -32.43 53.83
N SER A 92 46.95 -33.66 53.86
CA SER A 92 47.10 -34.52 55.03
C SER A 92 48.58 -34.93 55.20
N GLU A 93 49.12 -34.78 56.40
CA GLU A 93 50.45 -35.30 56.75
C GLU A 93 50.41 -36.81 57.05
N ASP A 94 49.22 -37.34 57.34
CA ASP A 94 48.97 -38.77 57.53
C ASP A 94 48.64 -39.46 56.20
N LEU A 95 49.39 -40.51 55.87
CA LEU A 95 49.28 -41.29 54.62
C LEU A 95 47.91 -41.98 54.41
N TYR A 96 47.05 -41.98 55.44
CA TYR A 96 45.79 -42.73 55.51
C TYR A 96 44.55 -41.84 55.63
N VAL A 97 44.72 -40.51 55.62
CA VAL A 97 43.61 -39.54 55.66
C VAL A 97 43.57 -38.78 54.34
N SER A 98 42.37 -38.57 53.80
CA SER A 98 42.18 -37.83 52.55
C SER A 98 42.51 -36.34 52.73
N ASP A 99 43.05 -35.73 51.68
CA ASP A 99 43.22 -34.28 51.63
C ASP A 99 41.87 -33.58 51.74
N LEU A 100 41.79 -32.56 52.59
CA LEU A 100 40.59 -31.74 52.71
C LEU A 100 40.53 -30.76 51.54
N LYS A 101 39.48 -30.90 50.73
CA LYS A 101 39.23 -30.05 49.56
C LYS A 101 38.07 -29.10 49.83
N THR A 102 38.22 -27.85 49.38
CA THR A 102 37.16 -26.84 49.41
C THR A 102 36.47 -26.78 48.04
N VAL A 103 35.14 -26.73 48.05
CA VAL A 103 34.28 -26.58 46.87
C VAL A 103 33.66 -25.18 46.75
N ASP A 104 33.82 -24.34 47.77
CA ASP A 104 33.43 -22.92 47.73
C ASP A 104 34.48 -22.12 46.94
N LEU A 105 34.26 -22.02 45.62
CA LEU A 105 35.04 -21.20 44.70
C LEU A 105 34.13 -20.73 43.56
N GLU A 106 34.41 -19.54 43.02
CA GLU A 106 33.68 -18.99 41.87
C GLU A 106 34.17 -19.61 40.54
N TYR A 107 35.49 -19.78 40.41
CA TYR A 107 36.13 -20.39 39.25
C TYR A 107 37.50 -21.00 39.63
N LYS A 108 38.02 -21.90 38.77
CA LYS A 108 39.37 -22.47 38.87
C LYS A 108 40.20 -22.07 37.65
N SER A 109 41.38 -21.47 37.86
CA SER A 109 42.25 -20.92 36.81
C SER A 109 43.42 -21.85 36.50
N PHE A 110 43.41 -22.44 35.30
CA PHE A 110 44.44 -23.35 34.80
C PHE A 110 45.49 -22.59 33.98
N THR A 111 46.75 -22.70 34.38
CA THR A 111 47.88 -21.95 33.79
C THR A 111 48.90 -22.84 33.09
N HIS A 112 48.82 -24.15 33.34
CA HIS A 112 49.75 -25.13 32.82
C HIS A 112 49.00 -26.34 32.24
N PHE A 113 49.66 -27.07 31.35
CA PHE A 113 49.17 -28.32 30.80
C PHE A 113 50.29 -29.33 30.55
N LYS A 114 49.95 -30.62 30.44
CA LYS A 114 50.85 -31.67 29.97
C LYS A 114 50.09 -32.74 29.19
N ALA A 115 50.79 -33.56 28.41
CA ALA A 115 50.18 -34.76 27.82
C ALA A 115 49.72 -35.72 28.94
N TYR A 116 48.50 -36.24 28.81
CA TYR A 116 47.87 -37.12 29.79
C TYR A 116 47.89 -38.57 29.32
N ASP A 117 48.35 -39.48 30.18
CA ASP A 117 48.39 -40.92 29.92
C ASP A 117 47.46 -41.65 30.90
N ASN A 118 46.46 -42.34 30.37
CA ASN A 118 45.44 -43.07 31.11
C ASN A 118 45.76 -44.56 31.28
N PHE A 119 47.03 -44.97 31.11
CA PHE A 119 47.47 -46.38 31.16
C PHE A 119 47.04 -47.15 32.42
N LYS A 120 46.85 -46.47 33.56
CA LYS A 120 46.46 -47.10 34.83
C LYS A 120 45.06 -47.69 34.79
N ILE A 121 44.10 -47.00 34.15
CA ILE A 121 42.69 -47.38 34.15
C ILE A 121 42.27 -47.99 32.81
N ARG A 122 42.91 -47.53 31.72
CA ARG A 122 42.54 -47.82 30.34
C ARG A 122 41.04 -47.60 30.10
N TYR A 123 40.57 -46.38 30.37
CA TYR A 123 39.15 -46.04 30.24
C TYR A 123 38.67 -46.22 28.79
N PRO A 124 37.71 -47.14 28.50
CA PRO A 124 37.42 -47.58 27.14
C PRO A 124 37.09 -46.46 26.13
N SER A 125 36.42 -45.38 26.56
CA SER A 125 36.06 -44.29 25.66
C SER A 125 37.28 -43.51 25.13
N PHE A 126 38.46 -43.64 25.75
CA PHE A 126 39.68 -42.95 25.34
C PHE A 126 40.60 -43.79 24.44
N TYR A 127 40.24 -45.04 24.13
CA TYR A 127 41.10 -45.93 23.34
C TYR A 127 40.43 -46.35 22.03
N GLU A 128 41.20 -46.36 20.95
CA GLU A 128 40.86 -46.97 19.66
C GLU A 128 41.73 -48.22 19.48
N GLY A 129 41.16 -49.38 19.82
CA GLY A 129 41.98 -50.59 20.00
C GLY A 129 42.92 -50.45 21.20
N GLU A 130 44.23 -50.50 20.96
CA GLU A 130 45.27 -50.32 22.00
C GLU A 130 45.84 -48.88 22.05
N GLU A 131 45.50 -48.02 21.08
CA GLU A 131 46.02 -46.64 21.02
C GLU A 131 45.10 -45.67 21.76
N GLN A 132 45.68 -44.78 22.57
CA GLN A 132 44.93 -43.73 23.27
C GLN A 132 44.75 -42.51 22.37
N ILE A 133 43.58 -41.88 22.41
CA ILE A 133 43.37 -40.56 21.80
C ILE A 133 44.25 -39.49 22.48
N GLU A 134 44.50 -38.39 21.76
CA GLU A 134 45.28 -37.28 22.29
C GLU A 134 44.54 -36.59 23.44
N LEU A 135 45.16 -36.60 24.63
CA LEU A 135 44.63 -35.99 25.84
C LEU A 135 45.70 -35.12 26.50
N TRP A 136 45.31 -33.95 26.98
CA TRP A 136 46.15 -33.07 27.79
C TRP A 136 45.48 -32.74 29.11
N GLU A 137 46.21 -32.88 30.22
CA GLU A 137 45.75 -32.52 31.56
C GLU A 137 46.06 -31.05 31.85
N LEU A 138 45.04 -30.31 32.29
CA LEU A 138 45.19 -28.93 32.77
C LEU A 138 45.48 -28.89 34.27
N ALA A 139 46.40 -28.01 34.68
CA ALA A 139 46.76 -27.80 36.08
C ALA A 139 46.81 -26.30 36.46
N THR A 140 46.47 -26.01 37.71
CA THR A 140 46.75 -24.71 38.32
C THR A 140 48.25 -24.56 38.59
N ALA A 141 48.71 -23.33 38.88
CA ALA A 141 50.10 -23.10 39.23
C ALA A 141 50.56 -23.85 40.51
N GLN A 142 49.62 -24.23 41.38
CA GLN A 142 49.89 -24.98 42.62
C GLN A 142 49.96 -26.49 42.39
N GLU A 143 49.25 -26.99 41.37
CA GLU A 143 49.20 -28.41 41.01
C GLU A 143 50.29 -28.80 40.01
N ALA A 144 50.83 -27.83 39.26
CA ALA A 144 51.84 -28.05 38.24
C ALA A 144 53.16 -28.58 38.82
N GLN A 145 53.59 -29.74 38.31
CA GLN A 145 54.90 -30.33 38.57
C GLN A 145 55.91 -29.95 37.47
N THR A 146 57.15 -30.40 37.58
CA THR A 146 58.25 -30.03 36.65
C THR A 146 58.02 -30.49 35.20
N ASP A 147 57.11 -31.44 34.94
CA ASP A 147 56.75 -31.96 33.63
C ASP A 147 55.64 -31.17 32.91
N PHE A 148 55.06 -30.16 33.57
CA PHE A 148 54.03 -29.30 32.98
C PHE A 148 54.61 -28.10 32.22
N GLN A 149 53.93 -27.70 31.14
CA GLN A 149 54.28 -26.52 30.33
C GLN A 149 53.23 -25.41 30.48
N PRO A 150 53.60 -24.12 30.29
CA PRO A 150 52.64 -23.01 30.34
C PRO A 150 51.58 -23.11 29.24
N VAL A 151 50.34 -22.74 29.55
CA VAL A 151 49.18 -22.89 28.63
C VAL A 151 49.29 -22.05 27.36
N VAL A 152 50.14 -21.02 27.33
CA VAL A 152 50.46 -20.25 26.11
C VAL A 152 51.02 -21.13 24.98
N ASN A 153 51.63 -22.27 25.32
CA ASN A 153 52.16 -23.23 24.36
C ASN A 153 51.09 -24.21 23.84
N LEU A 154 49.85 -24.14 24.32
CA LEU A 154 48.75 -24.96 23.82
C LEU A 154 48.31 -24.41 22.45
N SER A 155 48.69 -25.13 21.39
CA SER A 155 48.46 -24.70 20.01
C SER A 155 47.08 -25.12 19.47
N ASN A 156 46.64 -24.44 18.40
CA ASN A 156 45.40 -24.71 17.69
C ASN A 156 44.16 -24.80 18.62
N LEU A 157 43.89 -23.72 19.36
CA LEU A 157 42.80 -23.64 20.34
C LEU A 157 41.41 -23.87 19.72
N ASN A 158 41.24 -23.57 18.43
CA ASN A 158 39.98 -23.79 17.70
C ASN A 158 39.61 -25.27 17.54
N ASP A 159 40.61 -26.16 17.62
CA ASP A 159 40.43 -27.62 17.58
C ASP A 159 40.43 -28.25 18.98
N LYS A 160 40.40 -27.45 20.05
CA LYS A 160 40.46 -27.96 21.42
C LYS A 160 39.08 -28.05 22.05
N TYR A 161 38.84 -29.15 22.76
CA TYR A 161 37.61 -29.44 23.48
C TYR A 161 37.92 -29.88 24.90
N LEU A 162 37.07 -29.48 25.84
CA LEU A 162 37.23 -29.73 27.26
C LEU A 162 36.33 -30.87 27.72
N LEU A 163 36.84 -31.68 28.65
CA LEU A 163 36.05 -32.67 29.38
C LEU A 163 36.54 -32.81 30.82
N LEU A 164 35.60 -33.13 31.71
CA LEU A 164 35.91 -33.63 33.05
C LEU A 164 36.04 -35.14 32.98
N TYR A 165 37.03 -35.69 33.66
CA TYR A 165 37.21 -37.13 33.81
C TYR A 165 37.47 -37.47 35.27
N LEU A 166 36.67 -38.40 35.81
CA LEU A 166 36.90 -38.96 37.14
C LEU A 166 37.78 -40.20 37.02
N GLU A 167 39.06 -40.00 37.27
CA GLU A 167 40.04 -41.07 37.37
C GLU A 167 39.77 -41.87 38.66
N ASP A 168 39.38 -43.14 38.54
CA ASP A 168 38.96 -43.96 39.66
C ASP A 168 39.62 -45.36 39.60
N TYR A 169 40.41 -45.69 40.62
CA TYR A 169 41.20 -46.93 40.69
C TYR A 169 41.67 -47.24 42.11
N GLU A 170 41.99 -48.50 42.34
CA GLU A 170 42.55 -48.99 43.60
C GLU A 170 44.04 -48.66 43.67
N LYS A 171 44.50 -48.01 44.75
CA LYS A 171 45.92 -47.76 44.95
C LYS A 171 46.61 -49.06 45.34
N ASP A 172 47.57 -49.49 44.51
CA ASP A 172 48.44 -50.62 44.83
C ASP A 172 49.05 -50.47 46.23
N VAL A 173 48.77 -51.43 47.09
CA VAL A 173 49.38 -51.49 48.43
C VAL A 173 50.85 -51.85 48.24
N LYS A 174 51.77 -50.94 48.58
CA LYS A 174 53.20 -51.27 48.60
C LYS A 174 53.41 -52.42 49.59
N PRO A 175 54.13 -53.49 49.24
CA PRO A 175 54.40 -54.59 50.17
C PRO A 175 55.15 -54.04 51.39
N CYS A 176 54.46 -53.97 52.53
CA CYS A 176 55.10 -53.59 53.77
C CYS A 176 55.97 -54.72 54.29
N ARG A 177 57.17 -54.40 54.77
CA ARG A 177 57.94 -55.30 55.62
C ARG A 177 57.64 -54.95 57.09
N GLY A 178 56.51 -55.42 57.63
CA GLY A 178 56.13 -55.15 59.03
C GLY A 178 54.76 -55.71 59.42
N VAL A 179 54.51 -55.83 60.73
CA VAL A 179 53.36 -56.51 61.37
C VAL A 179 52.06 -55.66 61.38
N ASP A 180 52.08 -54.43 60.86
CA ASP A 180 50.98 -53.46 60.95
C ASP A 180 50.19 -53.24 59.64
N CYS A 181 50.51 -53.94 58.55
CA CYS A 181 49.94 -53.60 57.23
C CYS A 181 48.65 -54.34 56.85
N ASP A 182 48.14 -55.23 57.69
CA ASP A 182 46.89 -55.97 57.43
C ASP A 182 45.62 -55.19 57.81
N ASN A 183 45.75 -53.99 58.40
CA ASN A 183 44.63 -53.31 59.08
C ASN A 183 44.02 -52.09 58.36
N HIS A 184 44.45 -51.77 57.13
CA HIS A 184 44.17 -50.45 56.55
C HIS A 184 43.26 -50.42 55.31
N GLY A 185 42.82 -51.59 54.79
CA GLY A 185 41.99 -51.67 53.59
C GLY A 185 42.68 -51.17 52.31
N VAL A 186 42.08 -51.44 51.15
CA VAL A 186 42.58 -50.94 49.86
C VAL A 186 42.06 -49.51 49.65
N LEU A 187 42.96 -48.55 49.43
CA LEU A 187 42.57 -47.15 49.23
C LEU A 187 42.00 -46.96 47.81
N GLN A 188 40.75 -46.51 47.73
CA GLN A 188 40.11 -46.10 46.48
C GLN A 188 40.51 -44.66 46.12
N ILE A 189 41.17 -44.47 44.99
CA ILE A 189 41.59 -43.15 44.49
C ILE A 189 40.52 -42.61 43.56
N ARG A 190 40.06 -41.38 43.81
CA ARG A 190 39.11 -40.67 42.96
C ARG A 190 39.62 -39.26 42.65
N ASN A 191 40.24 -39.10 41.49
CA ASN A 191 40.83 -37.83 41.05
C ASN A 191 40.02 -37.22 39.90
N LEU A 192 39.47 -36.04 40.13
CA LEU A 192 38.87 -35.25 39.05
C LEU A 192 39.97 -34.61 38.22
N LYS A 193 40.00 -34.93 36.92
CA LYS A 193 40.89 -34.36 35.91
C LYS A 193 40.11 -33.42 35.00
N VAL A 194 40.71 -32.30 34.64
CA VAL A 194 40.23 -31.43 33.55
C VAL A 194 41.13 -31.71 32.36
N LEU A 195 40.56 -32.35 31.34
CA LEU A 195 41.29 -32.79 30.16
C LEU A 195 40.89 -31.96 28.93
N VAL A 196 41.83 -31.83 28.01
CA VAL A 196 41.65 -31.25 26.68
C VAL A 196 41.92 -32.33 25.64
N THR A 197 41.14 -32.36 24.56
CA THR A 197 41.33 -33.26 23.40
C THR A 197 41.11 -32.50 22.08
N THR A 198 41.41 -33.13 20.95
CA THR A 198 41.12 -32.66 19.58
C THR A 198 39.69 -32.97 19.13
N ALA A 199 39.25 -32.39 18.00
CA ALA A 199 37.96 -32.72 17.38
C ALA A 199 37.82 -34.22 17.07
N GLN A 200 38.89 -34.86 16.59
CA GLN A 200 38.90 -36.31 16.33
C GLN A 200 38.68 -37.12 17.61
N GLY A 201 39.33 -36.74 18.71
CA GLY A 201 39.14 -37.41 20.00
C GLY A 201 37.70 -37.26 20.52
N ILE A 202 37.07 -36.10 20.35
CA ILE A 202 35.65 -35.91 20.70
C ILE A 202 34.73 -36.79 19.85
N VAL A 203 34.92 -36.82 18.53
CA VAL A 203 34.14 -37.68 17.63
C VAL A 203 34.29 -39.15 18.03
N HIS A 204 35.49 -39.59 18.42
CA HIS A 204 35.71 -40.94 18.93
C HIS A 204 34.97 -41.24 20.23
N ILE A 205 34.93 -40.28 21.17
CA ILE A 205 34.22 -40.42 22.45
C ILE A 205 32.70 -40.49 22.21
N LEU A 206 32.16 -39.70 21.27
CA LEU A 206 30.74 -39.71 20.92
C LEU A 206 30.35 -40.98 20.12
N GLY A 207 31.22 -41.45 19.22
CA GLY A 207 30.99 -42.56 18.28
C GLY A 207 30.27 -42.12 17.00
N ASP A 208 30.14 -43.02 16.03
CA ASP A 208 29.52 -42.72 14.72
C ASP A 208 28.05 -43.18 14.61
N ASP A 209 27.36 -42.66 13.60
CA ASP A 209 25.98 -43.05 13.25
C ASP A 209 25.91 -44.36 12.44
N ARG A 210 27.04 -45.02 12.18
CA ARG A 210 27.05 -46.24 11.37
C ARG A 210 26.48 -47.40 12.15
N LEU A 211 25.77 -48.26 11.45
CA LEU A 211 25.16 -49.46 12.00
C LEU A 211 26.25 -50.52 12.26
N VAL A 212 26.49 -50.82 13.53
CA VAL A 212 27.37 -51.88 14.03
C VAL A 212 26.51 -53.08 14.42
N THR A 213 26.82 -54.23 13.84
CA THR A 213 26.15 -55.49 14.21
C THR A 213 26.86 -56.12 15.39
N ASP A 214 26.12 -56.33 16.48
CA ASP A 214 26.59 -57.07 17.64
C ASP A 214 26.97 -58.51 17.22
N PRO A 215 28.24 -58.92 17.37
CA PRO A 215 28.71 -60.22 16.90
C PRO A 215 28.17 -61.41 17.70
N ILE A 216 27.53 -61.17 18.85
CA ILE A 216 26.97 -62.20 19.74
C ILE A 216 25.45 -62.26 19.58
N THR A 217 24.78 -61.11 19.55
CA THR A 217 23.32 -61.04 19.49
C THR A 217 22.77 -60.91 18.07
N GLY A 218 23.62 -60.58 17.09
CA GLY A 218 23.22 -60.32 15.69
C GLY A 218 22.42 -59.02 15.51
N ILE A 219 22.26 -58.22 16.57
CA ILE A 219 21.45 -57.00 16.55
C ILE A 219 22.30 -55.85 16.01
N THR A 220 21.83 -55.22 14.94
CA THR A 220 22.43 -54.03 14.35
C THR A 220 22.00 -52.77 15.11
N LYS A 221 22.97 -51.98 15.60
CA LYS A 221 22.74 -50.74 16.35
C LYS A 221 23.73 -49.65 15.90
N PRO A 222 23.41 -48.36 16.01
CA PRO A 222 24.38 -47.30 15.76
C PRO A 222 25.64 -47.46 16.64
N GLY A 223 26.82 -47.19 16.08
CA GLY A 223 28.14 -47.26 16.72
C GLY A 223 28.39 -46.20 17.78
N ARG A 224 27.38 -45.37 18.09
CA ARG A 224 27.43 -44.35 19.12
C ARG A 224 27.82 -44.92 20.49
N LYS A 225 28.87 -44.35 21.07
CA LYS A 225 29.33 -44.64 22.42
C LYS A 225 28.55 -43.84 23.44
N ASP A 226 28.22 -42.58 23.13
CA ASP A 226 27.23 -41.80 23.87
C ASP A 226 25.81 -42.04 23.34
N ARG A 227 24.97 -42.68 24.15
CA ARG A 227 23.61 -43.09 23.77
C ARG A 227 22.52 -42.12 24.24
N ILE A 228 22.89 -40.96 24.79
CA ILE A 228 21.96 -39.94 25.30
C ILE A 228 22.00 -38.66 24.46
N GLN A 229 23.14 -38.35 23.84
CA GLN A 229 23.36 -37.11 23.06
C GLN A 229 22.52 -36.86 21.79
N PRO A 230 21.87 -37.79 21.05
CA PRO A 230 21.04 -37.35 19.94
C PRO A 230 19.86 -36.53 20.45
N HIS A 231 19.87 -35.22 20.18
CA HIS A 231 18.78 -34.31 20.49
C HIS A 231 18.36 -33.56 19.21
N PRO A 232 17.04 -33.40 18.94
CA PRO A 232 16.59 -32.78 17.70
C PRO A 232 17.13 -31.37 17.51
N LEU A 233 17.34 -30.59 18.59
CA LEU A 233 17.89 -29.22 18.53
C LEU A 233 19.27 -29.09 17.87
N PHE A 234 20.02 -30.19 17.72
CA PHE A 234 21.29 -30.19 17.00
C PHE A 234 21.12 -30.44 15.49
N THR A 235 19.90 -30.68 15.03
CA THR A 235 19.55 -30.73 13.61
C THR A 235 19.33 -29.31 13.09
N GLU A 236 20.00 -28.99 11.98
CA GLU A 236 19.86 -27.72 11.29
C GLU A 236 18.40 -27.44 10.93
N ASP A 237 17.96 -26.20 11.14
CA ASP A 237 16.61 -25.71 10.81
C ASP A 237 15.44 -26.49 11.47
N ILE A 238 15.69 -27.31 12.50
CA ILE A 238 14.62 -28.10 13.16
C ILE A 238 13.61 -27.25 13.93
N LEU A 239 13.99 -26.00 14.27
CA LEU A 239 13.14 -25.01 14.94
C LEU A 239 12.61 -23.96 13.96
N GLY A 240 12.98 -24.03 12.68
CA GLY A 240 12.51 -23.10 11.67
C GLY A 240 10.99 -23.16 11.55
N PRO A 241 10.28 -22.01 11.56
CA PRO A 241 8.85 -22.01 11.36
C PRO A 241 8.52 -22.52 9.95
N VAL A 242 7.46 -23.31 9.83
CA VAL A 242 6.90 -23.69 8.53
C VAL A 242 5.51 -23.11 8.46
N GLU A 243 5.33 -22.09 7.63
CA GLU A 243 4.08 -21.36 7.47
C GLU A 243 3.48 -21.58 6.07
N PRO A 244 2.14 -21.59 5.93
CA PRO A 244 1.51 -21.78 4.64
C PRO A 244 1.58 -20.50 3.80
N GLN A 245 1.82 -20.65 2.50
CA GLN A 245 1.70 -19.57 1.52
C GLN A 245 0.28 -19.00 1.56
N ARG A 246 0.18 -17.69 1.81
CA ARG A 246 -1.11 -17.01 1.86
C ARG A 246 -1.75 -16.89 0.48
N VAL A 247 -3.04 -17.21 0.38
CA VAL A 247 -3.84 -16.99 -0.82
C VAL A 247 -4.38 -15.55 -0.80
N ILE A 248 -3.96 -14.71 -1.74
CA ILE A 248 -4.32 -13.29 -1.81
C ILE A 248 -5.16 -13.04 -3.06
N LEU A 249 -6.47 -12.79 -2.88
CA LEU A 249 -7.42 -12.60 -3.98
C LEU A 249 -7.17 -11.32 -4.79
N SER A 250 -6.85 -10.21 -4.11
CA SER A 250 -6.72 -8.89 -4.74
C SER A 250 -5.58 -8.81 -5.77
N ARG A 251 -4.44 -9.47 -5.51
CA ARG A 251 -3.31 -9.56 -6.46
C ARG A 251 -3.74 -10.17 -7.79
N PHE A 252 -4.60 -11.18 -7.72
CA PHE A 252 -5.09 -11.88 -8.90
C PHE A 252 -6.10 -11.04 -9.71
N ILE A 253 -6.84 -10.13 -9.04
CA ILE A 253 -7.72 -9.11 -9.65
C ILE A 253 -6.94 -7.98 -10.32
N SER A 254 -5.90 -7.46 -9.67
CA SER A 254 -5.05 -6.42 -10.26
C SER A 254 -4.28 -6.90 -11.49
N GLU A 255 -3.88 -8.17 -11.54
CA GLU A 255 -3.10 -8.73 -12.66
C GLU A 255 -3.97 -9.07 -13.87
N SER A 256 -5.22 -9.47 -13.66
CA SER A 256 -6.14 -9.82 -14.76
C SER A 256 -7.05 -8.65 -15.17
N GLY A 257 -7.23 -7.63 -14.34
CA GLY A 257 -8.18 -6.53 -14.57
C GLY A 257 -9.60 -6.87 -14.14
N VAL A 258 -10.30 -5.91 -13.51
CA VAL A 258 -11.65 -6.09 -12.91
C VAL A 258 -12.70 -6.55 -13.95
N GLU A 259 -12.49 -6.20 -15.23
CA GLU A 259 -13.37 -6.56 -16.36
C GLU A 259 -13.29 -8.04 -16.77
N ASN A 260 -12.28 -8.79 -16.33
CA ASN A 260 -12.12 -10.20 -16.68
C ASN A 260 -12.90 -11.13 -15.73
N ARG A 261 -13.65 -12.08 -16.30
CA ARG A 261 -14.53 -13.00 -15.55
C ARG A 261 -13.73 -14.05 -14.78
N TYR A 262 -13.88 -14.08 -13.46
CA TYR A 262 -13.34 -15.17 -12.63
C TYR A 262 -14.25 -16.39 -12.63
N THR A 263 -13.63 -17.56 -12.67
CA THR A 263 -14.34 -18.85 -12.63
C THR A 263 -13.96 -19.64 -11.37
N ALA A 264 -14.76 -20.67 -11.08
CA ALA A 264 -14.46 -21.64 -10.03
C ALA A 264 -13.08 -22.31 -10.22
N ALA A 265 -12.67 -22.54 -11.48
CA ALA A 265 -11.39 -23.12 -11.81
C ALA A 265 -10.22 -22.21 -11.44
N ASP A 266 -10.39 -20.89 -11.61
CA ASP A 266 -9.38 -19.90 -11.26
C ASP A 266 -9.17 -19.83 -9.74
N LEU A 267 -10.26 -19.80 -8.97
CA LEU A 267 -10.18 -19.88 -7.50
C LEU A 267 -9.47 -21.15 -7.03
N LYS A 268 -9.84 -22.30 -7.59
CA LYS A 268 -9.19 -23.57 -7.27
C LYS A 268 -7.70 -23.58 -7.62
N LYS A 269 -7.33 -22.98 -8.75
CA LYS A 269 -5.94 -22.83 -9.16
C LYS A 269 -5.13 -22.02 -8.14
N LEU A 270 -5.69 -20.94 -7.58
CA LEU A 270 -5.01 -20.15 -6.54
C LEU A 270 -4.61 -21.00 -5.31
N TYR A 271 -5.52 -21.85 -4.83
CA TYR A 271 -5.22 -22.75 -3.71
C TYR A 271 -4.23 -23.85 -4.10
N SER A 272 -4.36 -24.39 -5.32
CA SER A 272 -3.43 -25.38 -5.85
C SER A 272 -2.01 -24.82 -5.97
N ASP A 273 -1.86 -23.59 -6.47
CA ASP A 273 -0.57 -22.92 -6.65
C ASP A 273 0.07 -22.59 -5.29
N ALA A 274 -0.73 -22.15 -4.31
CA ALA A 274 -0.25 -21.92 -2.95
C ALA A 274 0.25 -23.22 -2.29
N LEU A 275 -0.53 -24.31 -2.37
CA LEU A 275 -0.12 -25.60 -1.82
C LEU A 275 1.09 -26.19 -2.55
N ALA A 276 1.20 -26.01 -3.86
CA ALA A 276 2.34 -26.49 -4.64
C ALA A 276 3.64 -25.77 -4.27
N LYS A 277 3.59 -24.45 -3.98
CA LYS A 277 4.76 -23.68 -3.52
C LYS A 277 5.32 -24.19 -2.20
N ASP A 278 4.44 -24.60 -1.28
CA ASP A 278 4.84 -25.17 0.02
C ASP A 278 5.17 -26.67 -0.05
N GLY A 279 5.18 -27.25 -1.26
CA GLY A 279 5.33 -28.70 -1.45
C GLY A 279 4.27 -29.49 -0.70
N PHE A 280 3.03 -28.99 -0.58
CA PHE A 280 1.94 -29.61 0.19
C PHE A 280 2.33 -29.91 1.65
N GLY A 281 3.18 -29.08 2.25
CA GLY A 281 3.64 -29.24 3.63
C GLY A 281 4.73 -30.30 3.84
N GLN A 282 5.44 -30.71 2.78
CA GLN A 282 6.49 -31.75 2.84
C GLN A 282 7.54 -31.49 3.93
N ALA A 283 7.99 -30.23 4.08
CA ALA A 283 8.98 -29.85 5.08
C ALA A 283 8.55 -30.21 6.51
N VAL A 284 7.25 -30.11 6.82
CA VAL A 284 6.72 -30.48 8.14
C VAL A 284 6.87 -31.98 8.40
N PHE A 285 6.59 -32.80 7.40
CA PHE A 285 6.74 -34.27 7.51
C PHE A 285 8.20 -34.66 7.76
N GLU A 286 9.14 -34.07 7.01
CA GLU A 286 10.57 -34.35 7.16
C GLU A 286 11.10 -33.96 8.55
N LYS A 287 10.70 -32.78 9.03
CA LYS A 287 11.08 -32.27 10.37
C LYS A 287 10.47 -33.12 11.49
N ILE A 288 9.19 -33.46 11.43
CA ILE A 288 8.53 -34.32 12.45
C ILE A 288 9.07 -35.75 12.40
N GLN A 289 9.38 -36.29 11.23
CA GLN A 289 10.01 -37.60 11.09
C GLN A 289 11.38 -37.62 11.77
N THR A 290 12.19 -36.58 11.57
CA THR A 290 13.49 -36.45 12.23
C THR A 290 13.36 -36.37 13.75
N ILE A 291 12.44 -35.53 14.26
CA ILE A 291 12.12 -35.44 15.70
C ILE A 291 11.70 -36.83 16.22
N SER A 292 10.82 -37.52 15.52
CA SER A 292 10.29 -38.82 15.94
C SER A 292 11.37 -39.90 16.00
N GLN A 293 12.30 -39.93 15.03
CA GLN A 293 13.42 -40.86 14.99
C GLN A 293 14.39 -40.63 16.16
N ILE A 294 14.78 -39.38 16.41
CA ILE A 294 15.70 -39.01 17.49
C ILE A 294 15.09 -39.30 18.87
N MET A 295 13.82 -38.93 19.05
CA MET A 295 13.10 -39.08 20.32
C MET A 295 12.61 -40.52 20.57
N GLY A 296 12.63 -41.40 19.56
CA GLY A 296 12.13 -42.77 19.64
C GLY A 296 10.60 -42.87 19.72
N PHE A 297 9.89 -41.98 19.03
CA PHE A 297 8.43 -42.01 18.91
C PHE A 297 7.95 -42.94 17.78
N SER A 298 6.64 -43.21 17.74
CA SER A 298 6.01 -44.02 16.68
C SER A 298 6.20 -43.42 15.29
N VAL A 299 6.17 -44.28 14.27
CA VAL A 299 6.40 -43.91 12.87
C VAL A 299 5.40 -42.85 12.40
N VAL A 300 5.92 -41.80 11.74
CA VAL A 300 5.13 -40.75 11.12
C VAL A 300 4.46 -41.29 9.85
N TYR A 301 3.19 -40.96 9.62
CA TYR A 301 2.49 -41.38 8.41
C TYR A 301 3.22 -40.91 7.13
N PRO A 302 3.28 -41.73 6.07
CA PRO A 302 3.96 -41.35 4.84
C PRO A 302 3.38 -40.09 4.19
N TYR A 303 4.24 -39.11 3.90
CA TYR A 303 3.88 -37.86 3.22
C TYR A 303 3.11 -38.10 1.91
N GLN A 304 3.51 -39.11 1.13
CA GLN A 304 2.87 -39.40 -0.16
C GLN A 304 1.38 -39.74 -0.03
N ILE A 305 0.98 -40.45 1.03
CA ILE A 305 -0.43 -40.79 1.30
C ILE A 305 -1.22 -39.52 1.64
N PHE A 306 -0.63 -38.61 2.42
CA PHE A 306 -1.24 -37.33 2.73
C PHE A 306 -1.42 -36.47 1.48
N LYS A 307 -0.36 -36.34 0.67
CA LYS A 307 -0.38 -35.58 -0.59
C LYS A 307 -1.49 -36.06 -1.52
N GLU A 308 -1.62 -37.37 -1.72
CA GLU A 308 -2.69 -37.94 -2.54
C GLU A 308 -4.10 -37.60 -2.02
N LYS A 309 -4.31 -37.55 -0.70
CA LYS A 309 -5.60 -37.13 -0.12
C LYS A 309 -5.86 -35.64 -0.36
N VAL A 310 -4.84 -34.80 -0.19
CA VAL A 310 -4.92 -33.35 -0.44
C VAL A 310 -5.21 -33.07 -1.91
N GLU A 311 -4.52 -33.75 -2.83
CA GLU A 311 -4.76 -33.63 -4.28
C GLU A 311 -6.18 -34.09 -4.66
N LYS A 312 -6.68 -35.19 -4.07
CA LYS A 312 -8.08 -35.62 -4.26
C LYS A 312 -9.08 -34.59 -3.75
N CYS A 313 -8.82 -33.97 -2.60
CA CYS A 313 -9.66 -32.91 -2.05
C CYS A 313 -9.64 -31.66 -2.94
N LEU A 314 -8.47 -31.26 -3.42
CA LEU A 314 -8.33 -30.15 -4.38
C LEU A 314 -9.08 -30.43 -5.67
N ALA A 315 -9.09 -31.67 -6.14
CA ALA A 315 -9.76 -32.07 -7.38
C ALA A 315 -11.30 -31.94 -7.34
N LEU A 316 -11.92 -31.73 -6.17
CA LEU A 316 -13.37 -31.51 -6.05
C LEU A 316 -13.83 -30.20 -6.69
N ASP A 317 -15.11 -30.13 -7.08
CA ASP A 317 -15.75 -28.93 -7.64
C ASP A 317 -16.10 -27.89 -6.56
N ALA A 318 -16.26 -28.33 -5.31
CA ALA A 318 -16.49 -27.50 -4.13
C ALA A 318 -15.88 -28.20 -2.91
N GLY A 319 -15.48 -27.44 -1.89
CA GLY A 319 -14.76 -27.96 -0.73
C GLY A 319 -13.25 -28.15 -0.95
N PHE A 320 -12.71 -27.66 -2.07
CA PHE A 320 -11.27 -27.72 -2.34
C PHE A 320 -10.44 -26.88 -1.37
N GLN A 321 -11.03 -25.84 -0.74
CA GLN A 321 -10.33 -25.00 0.23
C GLN A 321 -9.90 -25.76 1.50
N TYR A 322 -10.61 -26.83 1.87
CA TYR A 322 -10.25 -27.67 3.02
C TYR A 322 -8.91 -28.42 2.85
N ALA A 323 -8.45 -28.57 1.61
CA ALA A 323 -7.12 -29.09 1.30
C ALA A 323 -6.00 -28.13 1.78
N TYR A 324 -6.30 -26.83 1.75
CA TYR A 324 -5.42 -25.80 2.30
C TYR A 324 -5.48 -25.78 3.83
N ASP A 325 -6.68 -25.86 4.40
CA ASP A 325 -6.86 -25.84 5.86
C ASP A 325 -6.18 -27.00 6.58
N VAL A 326 -6.28 -28.24 6.05
CA VAL A 326 -5.60 -29.39 6.67
C VAL A 326 -4.08 -29.22 6.69
N THR A 327 -3.50 -28.59 5.65
CA THR A 327 -2.06 -28.34 5.58
C THR A 327 -1.65 -27.29 6.62
N LYS A 328 -2.46 -26.24 6.77
CA LYS A 328 -2.30 -25.22 7.81
C LYS A 328 -2.42 -25.80 9.22
N ASP A 329 -3.32 -26.75 9.44
CA ASP A 329 -3.47 -27.45 10.72
C ASP A 329 -2.24 -28.30 11.08
N LEU A 330 -1.62 -28.98 10.10
CA LEU A 330 -0.38 -29.72 10.32
C LEU A 330 0.79 -28.78 10.67
N MET A 331 0.91 -27.66 9.96
CA MET A 331 1.91 -26.62 10.26
C MET A 331 1.70 -25.98 11.64
N ALA A 332 0.44 -25.77 12.05
CA ALA A 332 0.12 -25.30 13.39
C ALA A 332 0.49 -26.33 14.49
N THR A 333 0.28 -27.63 14.24
CA THR A 333 0.76 -28.68 15.15
C THR A 333 2.28 -28.70 15.26
N TYR A 334 2.99 -28.55 14.15
CA TYR A 334 4.44 -28.43 14.17
C TYR A 334 4.92 -27.19 14.92
N SER A 335 4.23 -26.07 14.77
CA SER A 335 4.51 -24.84 15.53
C SER A 335 4.36 -25.03 17.05
N GLU A 336 3.41 -25.87 17.50
CA GLU A 336 3.30 -26.27 18.90
C GLU A 336 4.43 -27.21 19.35
N ILE A 337 4.88 -28.11 18.47
CA ILE A 337 6.00 -29.03 18.71
C ILE A 337 7.31 -28.27 18.97
N ILE A 338 7.69 -27.36 18.07
CA ILE A 338 8.96 -26.64 18.17
C ILE A 338 9.03 -25.70 19.38
N LYS A 339 7.88 -25.22 19.88
CA LYS A 339 7.81 -24.43 21.12
C LYS A 339 8.14 -25.26 22.37
N LEU A 340 7.86 -26.56 22.34
CA LEU A 340 8.12 -27.48 23.45
C LEU A 340 9.46 -28.20 23.33
N LEU A 341 10.01 -28.32 22.12
CA LEU A 341 11.22 -29.05 21.82
C LEU A 341 12.45 -28.63 22.66
N PRO A 342 12.69 -27.33 22.95
CA PRO A 342 13.77 -26.89 23.84
C PRO A 342 13.62 -27.33 25.30
N LYS A 343 12.43 -27.73 25.74
CA LYS A 343 12.18 -28.22 27.11
C LYS A 343 12.15 -29.75 27.19
N ALA A 344 12.18 -30.45 26.06
CA ALA A 344 11.95 -31.89 25.97
C ALA A 344 13.21 -32.75 26.20
N PHE A 345 14.02 -32.44 27.21
CA PHE A 345 15.28 -33.14 27.56
C PHE A 345 15.12 -34.33 28.51
N THR A 346 13.88 -34.76 28.77
CA THR A 346 13.59 -35.82 29.74
C THR A 346 14.01 -37.19 29.23
N LYS A 347 14.86 -37.89 30.01
CA LYS A 347 15.26 -39.28 29.73
C LYS A 347 14.73 -40.22 30.80
N ASN A 348 13.78 -41.07 30.42
CA ASN A 348 13.14 -42.02 31.34
C ASN A 348 14.13 -42.94 32.07
N PHE A 349 15.11 -43.45 31.33
CA PHE A 349 16.16 -44.32 31.87
C PHE A 349 17.45 -44.08 31.07
N PRO A 350 18.42 -43.32 31.60
CA PRO A 350 19.66 -43.04 30.89
C PRO A 350 20.49 -44.32 30.74
N ASN A 351 21.20 -44.46 29.61
CA ASN A 351 22.08 -45.62 29.43
C ASN A 351 23.34 -45.42 30.26
N PHE A 352 23.52 -46.25 31.30
CA PHE A 352 24.64 -46.13 32.25
C PHE A 352 26.03 -46.20 31.60
N ALA A 353 26.16 -46.78 30.41
CA ALA A 353 27.42 -46.89 29.69
C ALA A 353 27.77 -45.68 28.81
N SER A 354 26.93 -44.64 28.73
CA SER A 354 27.15 -43.51 27.80
C SER A 354 28.35 -42.65 28.19
N PHE A 355 28.33 -42.11 29.40
CA PHE A 355 29.43 -41.29 29.94
C PHE A 355 29.64 -41.57 31.43
N PRO A 356 30.01 -42.83 31.80
CA PRO A 356 30.03 -43.27 33.19
C PRO A 356 31.05 -42.51 34.06
N LYS A 357 32.17 -42.07 33.49
CA LYS A 357 33.26 -41.42 34.24
C LYS A 357 33.73 -40.09 33.65
N HIS A 358 33.07 -39.58 32.60
CA HIS A 358 33.44 -38.32 31.99
C HIS A 358 32.23 -37.43 31.73
N ILE A 359 32.46 -36.13 31.56
CA ILE A 359 31.47 -35.13 31.16
C ILE A 359 32.13 -34.21 30.15
N MET A 360 31.50 -34.04 28.99
CA MET A 360 31.99 -33.20 27.90
C MET A 360 31.56 -31.77 28.14
N LEU A 361 32.53 -30.87 28.29
CA LEU A 361 32.28 -29.44 28.54
C LEU A 361 32.15 -28.63 27.25
N GLY A 362 32.40 -29.26 26.10
CA GLY A 362 32.29 -28.66 24.78
C GLY A 362 33.60 -28.12 24.22
N LYS A 363 33.50 -27.43 23.09
CA LYS A 363 34.58 -26.75 22.40
C LYS A 363 35.12 -25.62 23.26
N LEU A 364 36.44 -25.48 23.30
CA LEU A 364 37.14 -24.47 24.10
C LEU A 364 36.84 -23.04 23.60
N ILE A 365 36.71 -22.88 22.28
CA ILE A 365 36.27 -21.66 21.60
C ILE A 365 35.02 -22.04 20.80
N SER A 366 33.85 -21.80 21.37
CA SER A 366 32.56 -22.05 20.72
C SER A 366 31.95 -20.76 20.21
N ASP A 367 31.50 -20.77 18.96
CA ASP A 367 30.87 -19.63 18.28
C ASP A 367 29.32 -19.77 18.26
N THR A 368 28.79 -20.89 18.77
CA THR A 368 27.36 -21.27 18.68
C THR A 368 26.66 -21.32 20.03
N GLN A 369 25.32 -21.13 20.02
CA GLN A 369 24.47 -21.35 21.21
C GLN A 369 24.44 -22.77 21.70
N LEU A 370 24.30 -23.67 20.74
CA LEU A 370 24.17 -25.08 20.97
C LEU A 370 25.44 -25.74 20.47
N ASP A 371 26.37 -25.95 21.39
CA ASP A 371 27.51 -26.83 21.16
C ASP A 371 27.06 -28.29 21.34
N SER A 372 26.94 -29.02 20.23
CA SER A 372 26.54 -30.43 20.20
C SER A 372 27.53 -31.37 20.89
N THR A 373 28.75 -30.90 21.17
CA THR A 373 29.77 -31.68 21.89
C THR A 373 29.72 -31.48 23.40
N ARG A 374 28.96 -30.50 23.89
CA ARG A 374 28.77 -30.27 25.32
C ARG A 374 27.60 -31.10 25.85
N HIS A 375 27.79 -31.83 26.95
CA HIS A 375 26.69 -32.51 27.62
C HIS A 375 25.70 -31.50 28.19
N GLN A 376 24.42 -31.67 27.86
CA GLN A 376 23.32 -30.94 28.48
C GLN A 376 22.89 -31.64 29.77
N PHE A 377 22.00 -31.01 30.54
CA PHE A 377 21.29 -31.72 31.60
C PHE A 377 20.12 -32.50 31.01
N TYR A 378 20.09 -33.80 31.24
CA TYR A 378 19.01 -34.69 30.80
C TYR A 378 18.12 -34.99 32.00
N ASN A 379 16.94 -34.36 32.05
CA ASN A 379 16.01 -34.42 33.17
C ASN A 379 15.54 -35.85 33.44
N SER A 380 15.34 -36.20 34.71
CA SER A 380 14.52 -37.36 35.07
C SER A 380 13.03 -37.06 34.80
N PRO A 381 12.17 -38.08 34.64
CA PRO A 381 10.73 -37.88 34.53
C PRO A 381 10.07 -37.19 35.73
N VAL A 382 10.73 -37.20 36.90
CA VAL A 382 10.22 -36.57 38.13
C VAL A 382 10.38 -35.06 38.07
N LEU A 383 11.36 -34.55 37.32
CA LEU A 383 11.64 -33.11 37.19
C LEU A 383 10.94 -32.46 35.98
N ASP A 384 10.19 -33.23 35.18
CA ASP A 384 9.43 -32.73 34.04
C ASP A 384 8.02 -32.26 34.48
N ASP A 385 7.97 -31.23 35.32
CA ASP A 385 6.73 -30.69 35.90
C ASP A 385 5.72 -30.23 34.81
N GLU A 386 6.22 -29.74 33.67
CA GLU A 386 5.40 -29.36 32.50
C GLU A 386 5.02 -30.55 31.61
N LYS A 387 5.54 -31.76 31.89
CA LYS A 387 5.38 -32.97 31.07
C LYS A 387 5.72 -32.72 29.60
N ALA A 388 6.74 -31.90 29.33
CA ALA A 388 7.07 -31.38 28.01
C ALA A 388 7.32 -32.51 27.00
N THR A 389 8.05 -33.55 27.40
CA THR A 389 8.31 -34.71 26.52
C THR A 389 7.05 -35.53 26.25
N GLN A 390 6.13 -35.65 27.22
CA GLN A 390 4.85 -36.35 27.02
C GLN A 390 3.91 -35.55 26.11
N ARG A 391 3.85 -34.23 26.29
CA ARG A 391 3.07 -33.32 25.44
C ARG A 391 3.60 -33.32 24.01
N LEU A 392 4.92 -33.29 23.83
CA LEU A 392 5.56 -33.44 22.52
C LEU A 392 5.16 -34.76 21.84
N LYS A 393 5.18 -35.88 22.57
CA LYS A 393 4.74 -37.18 22.06
C LYS A 393 3.27 -37.15 21.63
N GLU A 394 2.40 -36.51 22.40
CA GLU A 394 0.97 -36.39 22.05
C GLU A 394 0.76 -35.49 20.83
N LEU A 395 1.54 -34.42 20.66
CA LEU A 395 1.46 -33.57 19.46
C LEU A 395 1.93 -34.32 18.20
N VAL A 396 2.98 -35.14 18.29
CA VAL A 396 3.39 -36.02 17.19
C VAL A 396 2.29 -37.04 16.89
N ASN A 397 1.61 -37.58 17.91
CA ASN A 397 0.44 -38.42 17.72
C ASN A 397 -0.71 -37.64 17.05
N ARG A 398 -0.98 -36.40 17.45
CA ARG A 398 -1.98 -35.54 16.82
C ARG A 398 -1.70 -35.33 15.35
N PHE A 399 -0.46 -35.02 14.99
CA PHE A 399 -0.04 -34.89 13.59
C PHE A 399 -0.41 -36.15 12.79
N ASN A 400 -0.05 -37.33 13.31
CA ASN A 400 -0.40 -38.61 12.69
C ASN A 400 -1.91 -38.81 12.57
N GLN A 401 -2.67 -38.46 13.61
CA GLN A 401 -4.13 -38.55 13.59
C GLN A 401 -4.77 -37.55 12.61
N GLN A 402 -4.23 -36.34 12.45
CA GLN A 402 -4.69 -35.38 11.45
C GLN A 402 -4.51 -35.94 10.03
N VAL A 403 -3.33 -36.48 9.72
CA VAL A 403 -3.05 -37.11 8.43
C VAL A 403 -3.97 -38.32 8.16
N PHE A 404 -4.14 -39.17 9.18
CA PHE A 404 -4.95 -40.37 9.04
C PHE A 404 -6.44 -40.06 8.87
N ASN A 405 -6.98 -39.18 9.71
CA ASN A 405 -8.41 -38.89 9.77
C ASN A 405 -8.87 -37.81 8.76
N PHE A 406 -7.96 -37.16 8.02
CA PHE A 406 -8.36 -36.32 6.88
C PHE A 406 -8.95 -37.19 5.77
N ASN A 407 -10.26 -37.05 5.55
CA ASN A 407 -11.02 -37.90 4.64
C ASN A 407 -12.25 -37.15 4.07
N TYR A 408 -12.01 -35.98 3.47
CA TYR A 408 -13.07 -35.22 2.82
C TYR A 408 -13.21 -35.60 1.34
N LEU A 409 -14.41 -36.07 0.96
CA LEU A 409 -14.75 -36.50 -0.41
C LEU A 409 -15.97 -35.76 -0.99
N GLY A 410 -16.35 -34.60 -0.43
CA GLY A 410 -17.48 -33.80 -0.91
C GLY A 410 -18.89 -34.35 -0.59
N ASN A 411 -18.97 -35.39 0.25
CA ASN A 411 -20.21 -36.12 0.59
C ASN A 411 -20.91 -35.63 1.88
N LYS A 412 -20.24 -34.85 2.73
CA LYS A 412 -20.81 -34.27 3.96
C LYS A 412 -21.42 -32.89 3.68
N LYS A 413 -22.75 -32.77 3.65
CA LYS A 413 -23.52 -31.54 3.31
C LYS A 413 -24.55 -31.15 4.37
N THR A 414 -24.12 -31.06 5.62
CA THR A 414 -24.96 -30.58 6.72
C THR A 414 -24.34 -29.30 7.24
N ILE A 415 -25.10 -28.22 7.40
CA ILE A 415 -24.53 -26.98 7.90
C ILE A 415 -24.51 -27.04 9.42
N LYS A 416 -23.37 -26.71 10.02
CA LYS A 416 -23.24 -26.46 11.45
C LYS A 416 -22.35 -25.26 11.71
N ILE A 417 -22.65 -24.54 12.80
CA ILE A 417 -21.83 -23.45 13.30
C ILE A 417 -21.20 -23.90 14.60
N THR A 418 -19.87 -24.00 14.63
CA THR A 418 -19.12 -24.48 15.79
C THR A 418 -18.33 -23.34 16.42
N SER A 419 -18.54 -23.14 17.71
CA SER A 419 -17.83 -22.14 18.54
C SER A 419 -16.33 -22.45 18.61
N SER A 420 -15.46 -21.48 18.33
CA SER A 420 -14.00 -21.67 18.21
C SER A 420 -13.21 -20.40 18.61
N GLN A 421 -11.89 -20.44 18.44
CA GLN A 421 -10.95 -19.40 18.86
C GLN A 421 -10.04 -18.94 17.71
N LYS A 422 -9.73 -17.64 17.68
CA LYS A 422 -8.93 -16.99 16.63
C LYS A 422 -7.42 -17.12 16.91
N LEU A 423 -6.97 -16.57 18.04
CA LEU A 423 -5.55 -16.36 18.38
C LEU A 423 -5.07 -17.31 19.49
N ASN A 424 -5.18 -18.62 19.27
CA ASN A 424 -4.71 -19.63 20.22
C ASN A 424 -4.06 -20.83 19.51
N PRO A 425 -3.26 -21.64 20.23
CA PRO A 425 -2.75 -22.91 19.73
C PRO A 425 -3.88 -23.77 19.13
N LEU A 426 -3.58 -24.60 18.13
CA LEU A 426 -4.58 -25.46 17.50
C LEU A 426 -5.26 -26.36 18.54
N SER A 427 -4.53 -26.78 19.57
CA SER A 427 -5.05 -27.49 20.75
C SER A 427 -6.33 -26.87 21.35
N ASN A 428 -6.53 -25.56 21.25
CA ASN A 428 -7.67 -24.85 21.86
C ASN A 428 -8.78 -24.48 20.85
N LYS A 429 -8.60 -24.81 19.57
CA LYS A 429 -9.60 -24.59 18.52
C LYS A 429 -10.54 -25.78 18.42
N ALA A 430 -11.73 -25.54 17.86
CA ALA A 430 -12.67 -26.62 17.56
C ALA A 430 -12.10 -27.55 16.47
N ILE A 431 -12.39 -28.85 16.58
CA ILE A 431 -12.01 -29.86 15.58
C ILE A 431 -12.82 -29.62 14.30
N PRO A 432 -12.16 -29.34 13.15
CA PRO A 432 -12.82 -29.05 11.89
C PRO A 432 -13.59 -30.24 11.28
N PHE A 433 -14.56 -29.94 10.42
CA PHE A 433 -15.49 -30.93 9.87
C PHE A 433 -14.87 -31.89 8.85
N TYR A 434 -13.72 -31.54 8.27
CA TYR A 434 -13.01 -32.33 7.26
C TYR A 434 -12.21 -33.51 7.85
N TYR A 435 -12.25 -33.70 9.17
CA TYR A 435 -11.72 -34.88 9.85
C TYR A 435 -12.81 -35.88 10.23
N ASP A 436 -12.48 -37.17 10.16
CA ASP A 436 -13.27 -38.23 10.78
C ASP A 436 -12.88 -38.37 12.26
N VAL A 437 -13.79 -38.01 13.17
CA VAL A 437 -13.48 -37.97 14.60
C VAL A 437 -13.55 -39.37 15.21
N THR A 438 -12.41 -39.84 15.74
CA THR A 438 -12.29 -41.09 16.50
C THR A 438 -11.89 -40.81 17.95
N GLU A 439 -12.05 -41.79 18.86
CA GLU A 439 -11.58 -41.66 20.25
C GLU A 439 -10.07 -41.36 20.32
N GLY A 440 -9.27 -42.03 19.47
CA GLY A 440 -7.84 -41.79 19.36
C GLY A 440 -7.52 -40.36 18.93
N PHE A 441 -8.29 -39.80 17.99
CA PHE A 441 -8.12 -38.42 17.56
C PHE A 441 -8.46 -37.42 18.66
N LEU A 442 -9.59 -37.62 19.36
CA LEU A 442 -10.00 -36.76 20.48
C LEU A 442 -8.95 -36.73 21.60
N LYS A 443 -8.37 -37.89 21.94
CA LYS A 443 -7.28 -37.99 22.93
C LYS A 443 -6.00 -37.28 22.50
N SER A 444 -5.81 -37.07 21.20
CA SER A 444 -4.63 -36.38 20.68
C SER A 444 -4.80 -34.87 20.47
N TRP A 445 -6.05 -34.37 20.40
CA TRP A 445 -6.30 -32.99 20.02
C TRP A 445 -5.73 -31.97 21.00
N ASN A 446 -6.01 -32.17 22.29
CA ASN A 446 -5.58 -31.30 23.39
C ASN A 446 -5.02 -32.14 24.55
N PHE A 447 -3.73 -31.98 24.83
CA PHE A 447 -3.02 -32.72 25.87
C PHE A 447 -3.58 -32.49 27.28
N ASP A 448 -3.97 -31.25 27.61
CA ASP A 448 -4.45 -30.88 28.94
C ASP A 448 -5.81 -31.52 29.20
N ASN A 449 -6.69 -31.53 28.19
CA ASN A 449 -7.98 -32.23 28.26
C ASN A 449 -7.79 -33.75 28.40
N THR A 450 -6.85 -34.34 27.65
CA THR A 450 -6.56 -35.78 27.77
C THR A 450 -5.99 -36.15 29.12
N SER A 451 -5.05 -35.34 29.63
CA SER A 451 -4.45 -35.53 30.96
C SER A 451 -5.49 -35.43 32.09
N ASN A 452 -6.48 -34.55 31.93
CA ASN A 452 -7.59 -34.36 32.88
C ASN A 452 -8.78 -35.31 32.63
N ARG A 453 -8.66 -36.27 31.70
CA ARG A 453 -9.74 -37.20 31.30
C ARG A 453 -11.01 -36.50 30.76
N SER A 454 -10.87 -35.28 30.26
CA SER A 454 -11.90 -34.43 29.65
C SER A 454 -11.75 -34.31 28.13
N PHE A 455 -11.06 -35.26 27.47
CA PHE A 455 -10.90 -35.27 26.00
C PHE A 455 -12.23 -35.31 25.23
N ALA A 456 -13.31 -35.77 25.87
CA ALA A 456 -14.67 -35.76 25.32
C ALA A 456 -15.24 -34.34 25.15
N ASP A 457 -14.71 -33.37 25.92
CA ASP A 457 -15.16 -31.97 25.97
C ASP A 457 -14.50 -31.12 24.87
N ASN A 458 -13.61 -31.72 24.05
CA ASN A 458 -13.07 -31.06 22.86
C ASN A 458 -14.23 -30.69 21.91
N VAL A 459 -14.37 -29.39 21.66
CA VAL A 459 -15.38 -28.82 20.77
C VAL A 459 -15.15 -29.34 19.35
N ARG A 460 -16.21 -29.77 18.66
CA ARG A 460 -16.12 -30.44 17.36
C ARG A 460 -17.39 -30.32 16.55
N TYR A 461 -17.26 -30.43 15.24
CA TYR A 461 -18.39 -30.44 14.31
C TYR A 461 -19.29 -31.70 14.45
N ASP A 462 -18.69 -32.90 14.56
CA ASP A 462 -19.43 -34.16 14.58
C ASP A 462 -19.69 -34.69 16.00
N LEU A 463 -20.97 -34.81 16.37
CA LEU A 463 -21.43 -35.33 17.67
C LEU A 463 -21.92 -36.79 17.58
N THR A 464 -21.83 -37.43 16.41
CA THR A 464 -22.31 -38.81 16.20
C THR A 464 -21.53 -39.84 17.03
N PHE A 465 -20.26 -39.56 17.32
CA PHE A 465 -19.48 -40.31 18.30
C PHE A 465 -19.86 -39.86 19.73
N LEU A 466 -20.85 -40.55 20.32
CA LEU A 466 -21.31 -40.35 21.69
C LEU A 466 -20.43 -41.16 22.65
N ILE A 467 -19.69 -40.49 23.53
CA ILE A 467 -19.01 -41.15 24.65
C ILE A 467 -20.04 -41.31 25.78
N PRO A 468 -20.35 -42.54 26.23
CA PRO A 468 -21.33 -42.76 27.30
C PRO A 468 -20.94 -41.99 28.57
N GLY A 469 -21.83 -41.12 29.05
CA GLY A 469 -21.60 -40.31 30.27
C GLY A 469 -20.94 -38.95 30.04
N SER A 470 -20.56 -38.60 28.80
CA SER A 470 -20.17 -37.23 28.45
C SER A 470 -21.42 -36.42 28.06
N GLY A 471 -21.57 -35.21 28.62
CA GLY A 471 -22.63 -34.29 28.23
C GLY A 471 -22.35 -33.76 26.83
N SER A 472 -22.83 -34.46 25.80
CA SER A 472 -22.77 -33.99 24.42
C SER A 472 -23.68 -32.75 24.31
N GLN A 473 -23.09 -31.57 24.46
CA GLN A 473 -23.80 -30.30 24.45
C GLN A 473 -23.48 -29.57 23.15
N ASP A 474 -24.52 -29.07 22.50
CA ASP A 474 -24.39 -28.24 21.30
C ASP A 474 -23.59 -26.98 21.70
N PRO A 475 -22.40 -26.70 21.12
CA PRO A 475 -21.46 -25.70 21.65
C PRO A 475 -21.98 -24.25 21.68
N VAL A 476 -23.12 -24.00 21.04
CA VAL A 476 -23.70 -22.67 20.86
C VAL A 476 -24.82 -22.39 21.88
N ASP A 477 -25.40 -23.42 22.49
CA ASP A 477 -26.47 -23.29 23.50
C ASP A 477 -25.95 -22.79 24.88
N PHE A 478 -24.63 -22.62 25.03
CA PHE A 478 -23.93 -22.25 26.28
C PHE A 478 -23.14 -20.94 26.13
N SER A 479 -22.64 -20.37 27.24
CA SER A 479 -21.86 -19.12 27.19
C SER A 479 -20.70 -19.22 26.19
N ILE A 480 -20.75 -18.36 25.18
CA ILE A 480 -19.75 -18.21 24.12
C ILE A 480 -18.75 -17.08 24.42
N ASP A 481 -18.63 -16.63 25.68
CA ASP A 481 -17.77 -15.49 26.04
C ASP A 481 -16.29 -15.73 25.74
N LYS A 482 -15.86 -17.00 25.73
CA LYS A 482 -14.49 -17.42 25.40
C LYS A 482 -14.28 -17.65 23.90
N SER A 483 -15.31 -17.46 23.09
CA SER A 483 -15.30 -17.80 21.68
C SER A 483 -15.20 -16.54 20.83
N SER A 484 -14.05 -16.37 20.19
CA SER A 484 -13.78 -15.24 19.32
C SER A 484 -14.06 -15.54 17.84
N PHE A 485 -14.40 -16.79 17.51
CA PHE A 485 -14.55 -17.27 16.13
C PHE A 485 -15.68 -18.30 16.02
N TYR A 486 -16.37 -18.32 14.88
CA TYR A 486 -17.39 -19.31 14.53
C TYR A 486 -16.95 -20.05 13.27
N ASN A 487 -16.68 -21.35 13.38
CA ASN A 487 -16.50 -22.20 12.20
C ASN A 487 -17.87 -22.41 11.55
N ILE A 488 -18.01 -22.14 10.25
CA ILE A 488 -19.27 -22.30 9.51
C ILE A 488 -19.01 -23.30 8.37
N GLU A 489 -19.34 -24.56 8.61
CA GLU A 489 -18.85 -25.69 7.81
C GLU A 489 -19.98 -26.50 7.19
N GLY A 490 -19.66 -27.29 6.16
CA GLY A 490 -20.61 -28.21 5.50
C GLY A 490 -21.58 -27.56 4.49
N HIS A 491 -21.38 -26.28 4.17
CA HIS A 491 -22.20 -25.50 3.24
C HIS A 491 -21.68 -25.55 1.78
N GLN A 492 -20.39 -25.80 1.56
CA GLN A 492 -19.81 -25.88 0.21
C GLN A 492 -20.40 -27.06 -0.60
N GLY A 493 -20.73 -26.81 -1.87
CA GLY A 493 -21.39 -27.76 -2.76
C GLY A 493 -22.91 -27.91 -2.54
N MET A 494 -23.51 -27.16 -1.60
CA MET A 494 -24.96 -27.01 -1.49
C MET A 494 -25.47 -25.93 -2.44
N ASP A 495 -26.80 -25.91 -2.64
CA ASP A 495 -27.47 -24.78 -3.27
C ASP A 495 -27.30 -23.52 -2.40
N PHE A 496 -26.86 -22.41 -2.97
CA PHE A 496 -26.47 -21.21 -2.22
C PHE A 496 -27.65 -20.58 -1.48
N GLN A 497 -28.87 -20.63 -2.03
CA GLN A 497 -30.05 -20.09 -1.37
C GLN A 497 -30.40 -20.93 -0.13
N LYS A 498 -30.34 -22.26 -0.28
CA LYS A 498 -30.55 -23.17 0.85
C LYS A 498 -29.48 -23.00 1.93
N ALA A 499 -28.23 -22.87 1.52
CA ALA A 499 -27.11 -22.66 2.44
C ALA A 499 -27.24 -21.33 3.19
N PHE A 500 -27.53 -20.24 2.46
CA PHE A 500 -27.73 -18.91 3.02
C PHE A 500 -28.86 -18.90 4.06
N GLU A 501 -30.03 -19.45 3.71
CA GLU A 501 -31.18 -19.49 4.63
C GLU A 501 -30.93 -20.37 5.85
N GLN A 502 -30.25 -21.52 5.71
CA GLN A 502 -29.92 -22.36 6.85
C GLN A 502 -28.91 -21.70 7.80
N ILE A 503 -27.84 -21.08 7.28
CA ILE A 503 -26.86 -20.37 8.11
C ILE A 503 -27.54 -19.20 8.81
N LYS A 504 -28.40 -18.46 8.11
CA LYS A 504 -29.19 -17.36 8.67
C LYS A 504 -30.13 -17.84 9.78
N GLN A 505 -30.84 -18.95 9.57
CA GLN A 505 -31.71 -19.52 10.59
C GLN A 505 -30.95 -19.93 11.85
N ILE A 506 -29.78 -20.57 11.70
CA ILE A 506 -28.92 -20.93 12.84
C ILE A 506 -28.43 -19.65 13.54
N ARG A 507 -27.89 -18.68 12.79
CA ARG A 507 -27.42 -17.40 13.33
C ARG A 507 -28.50 -16.67 14.13
N ASP A 508 -29.70 -16.55 13.57
CA ASP A 508 -30.81 -15.78 14.15
C ASP A 508 -31.39 -16.51 15.38
N LYS A 509 -31.49 -17.85 15.33
CA LYS A 509 -31.93 -18.68 16.45
C LYS A 509 -30.94 -18.60 17.62
N GLU A 510 -29.65 -18.69 17.33
CA GLU A 510 -28.56 -18.73 18.32
C GLU A 510 -27.99 -17.34 18.67
N GLN A 511 -28.56 -16.26 18.11
CA GLN A 511 -28.16 -14.86 18.34
C GLN A 511 -26.66 -14.59 18.11
N LEU A 512 -26.11 -15.15 17.03
CA LEU A 512 -24.69 -15.03 16.71
C LEU A 512 -24.37 -13.70 16.03
N GLY A 513 -23.34 -13.01 16.53
CA GLY A 513 -22.96 -11.67 16.06
C GLY A 513 -22.06 -11.71 14.83
N PHE A 514 -22.59 -12.07 13.66
CA PHE A 514 -21.90 -11.94 12.36
C PHE A 514 -22.92 -11.70 11.22
N ASP A 515 -22.50 -11.15 10.08
CA ASP A 515 -23.39 -11.01 8.90
C ASP A 515 -23.09 -12.06 7.81
N ILE A 516 -24.05 -12.29 6.91
CA ILE A 516 -23.94 -13.27 5.81
C ILE A 516 -24.09 -12.54 4.47
N VAL A 517 -23.14 -12.73 3.55
CA VAL A 517 -23.15 -12.12 2.21
C VAL A 517 -23.09 -13.21 1.14
N ALA A 518 -23.89 -13.07 0.08
CA ALA A 518 -23.86 -13.96 -1.07
C ALA A 518 -23.21 -13.27 -2.28
N LEU A 519 -22.21 -13.91 -2.89
CA LEU A 519 -21.47 -13.38 -4.03
C LEU A 519 -21.54 -14.34 -5.23
N SER A 520 -21.84 -13.80 -6.42
CA SER A 520 -21.86 -14.56 -7.67
C SER A 520 -20.55 -14.42 -8.45
N LEU A 521 -20.01 -15.53 -8.97
CA LEU A 521 -18.89 -15.49 -9.92
C LEU A 521 -19.32 -15.04 -11.33
N GLU A 522 -20.62 -15.05 -11.64
CA GLU A 522 -21.17 -14.52 -12.89
C GLU A 522 -21.71 -13.10 -12.71
N GLU A 523 -21.52 -12.25 -13.73
CA GLU A 523 -22.04 -10.89 -13.73
C GLU A 523 -23.57 -10.87 -13.64
N LEU A 524 -24.09 -10.02 -12.77
CA LEU A 524 -25.49 -10.00 -12.35
C LEU A 524 -26.34 -9.03 -13.20
N VAL A 525 -26.26 -9.14 -14.52
CA VAL A 525 -27.03 -8.28 -15.45
C VAL A 525 -28.54 -8.45 -15.22
N GLY A 526 -29.22 -7.36 -14.87
CA GLY A 526 -30.67 -7.38 -14.61
C GLY A 526 -31.09 -8.02 -13.27
N ASN A 527 -30.15 -8.20 -12.33
CA ASN A 527 -30.44 -8.82 -11.03
C ASN A 527 -31.41 -7.97 -10.18
N LYS A 528 -32.57 -8.56 -9.87
CA LYS A 528 -33.61 -7.94 -9.03
C LYS A 528 -33.36 -8.13 -7.53
N ASP A 529 -32.54 -9.11 -7.16
CA ASP A 529 -32.22 -9.47 -5.79
C ASP A 529 -30.96 -8.72 -5.32
N LEU A 530 -31.17 -7.58 -4.68
CA LEU A 530 -30.08 -6.75 -4.15
C LEU A 530 -29.41 -7.34 -2.89
N SER A 531 -29.70 -8.58 -2.49
CA SER A 531 -28.92 -9.26 -1.45
C SER A 531 -27.67 -9.96 -2.01
N ILE A 532 -27.55 -9.99 -3.33
CA ILE A 532 -26.48 -10.67 -4.07
C ILE A 532 -25.61 -9.65 -4.80
N ALA A 533 -24.29 -9.74 -4.62
CA ALA A 533 -23.32 -8.93 -5.35
C ALA A 533 -22.47 -9.74 -6.32
N TYR A 534 -21.91 -9.06 -7.32
CA TYR A 534 -20.92 -9.64 -8.21
C TYR A 534 -19.57 -9.76 -7.48
N PHE A 535 -18.91 -10.92 -7.59
CA PHE A 535 -17.70 -11.24 -6.86
C PHE A 535 -16.56 -10.26 -7.14
N ASN A 536 -16.27 -9.94 -8.41
CA ASN A 536 -15.16 -9.05 -8.78
C ASN A 536 -15.31 -7.66 -8.16
N ASP A 537 -16.48 -7.03 -8.35
CA ASP A 537 -16.80 -5.71 -7.80
C ASP A 537 -16.68 -5.68 -6.28
N TYR A 538 -17.04 -6.80 -5.63
CA TYR A 538 -17.02 -6.90 -4.19
C TYR A 538 -15.58 -7.05 -3.67
N VAL A 539 -14.75 -7.88 -4.31
CA VAL A 539 -13.34 -8.05 -3.91
C VAL A 539 -12.53 -6.77 -4.17
N ASP A 540 -12.80 -6.04 -5.26
CA ASP A 540 -12.17 -4.74 -5.55
C ASP A 540 -12.41 -3.72 -4.42
N LYS A 541 -13.65 -3.66 -3.91
CA LYS A 541 -14.03 -2.79 -2.79
C LYS A 541 -13.58 -3.31 -1.42
N HIS A 542 -13.31 -4.61 -1.31
CA HIS A 542 -12.98 -5.29 -0.05
C HIS A 542 -11.77 -6.22 -0.18
N PRO A 543 -10.54 -5.67 -0.36
CA PRO A 543 -9.33 -6.45 -0.63
C PRO A 543 -8.87 -7.36 0.53
N GLY A 544 -9.50 -7.26 1.70
CA GLY A 544 -9.20 -8.05 2.90
C GLY A 544 -9.89 -9.42 2.99
N LEU A 545 -10.55 -9.87 1.92
CA LEU A 545 -11.24 -11.16 1.86
C LEU A 545 -10.27 -12.33 1.98
N GLU A 546 -10.52 -13.21 2.95
CA GLU A 546 -9.68 -14.38 3.19
C GLU A 546 -10.51 -15.58 3.60
N HIS A 547 -10.12 -16.76 3.12
CA HIS A 547 -10.73 -18.00 3.54
C HIS A 547 -10.26 -18.40 4.94
N ARG A 548 -11.22 -18.65 5.82
CA ARG A 548 -10.99 -19.03 7.21
C ARG A 548 -12.00 -20.07 7.69
N HIS A 549 -12.69 -20.76 6.77
CA HIS A 549 -13.71 -21.77 7.03
C HIS A 549 -14.75 -21.34 8.10
N GLY A 550 -15.07 -20.05 8.17
CA GLY A 550 -15.81 -19.43 9.26
C GLY A 550 -15.60 -17.93 9.35
N VAL A 551 -16.03 -17.32 10.46
CA VAL A 551 -16.04 -15.87 10.66
C VAL A 551 -15.78 -15.49 12.11
N GLU A 552 -15.15 -14.33 12.31
CA GLU A 552 -14.97 -13.73 13.64
C GLU A 552 -16.29 -13.15 14.17
N LYS A 553 -16.39 -13.04 15.50
CA LYS A 553 -17.47 -12.28 16.12
C LYS A 553 -17.36 -10.80 15.70
N GLY A 554 -18.43 -10.24 15.17
CA GLY A 554 -18.47 -8.92 14.56
C GLY A 554 -17.93 -8.88 13.13
N GLY A 555 -17.75 -10.04 12.47
CA GLY A 555 -17.31 -10.14 11.09
C GLY A 555 -18.44 -10.40 10.08
N SER A 556 -18.06 -10.59 8.82
CA SER A 556 -18.96 -11.03 7.74
C SER A 556 -18.50 -12.36 7.14
N PHE A 557 -19.44 -13.29 6.97
CA PHE A 557 -19.24 -14.57 6.32
C PHE A 557 -19.78 -14.51 4.89
N LEU A 558 -18.93 -14.84 3.92
CA LEU A 558 -19.24 -14.68 2.51
C LEU A 558 -19.33 -16.04 1.83
N ILE A 559 -20.46 -16.30 1.19
CA ILE A 559 -20.72 -17.50 0.41
C ILE A 559 -20.56 -17.14 -1.06
N VAL A 560 -19.63 -17.81 -1.75
CA VAL A 560 -19.39 -17.61 -3.18
C VAL A 560 -19.98 -18.76 -3.96
N TYR A 561 -20.84 -18.46 -4.92
CA TYR A 561 -21.48 -19.45 -5.79
C TYR A 561 -21.18 -19.19 -7.26
N ASP A 562 -21.27 -20.25 -8.07
CA ASP A 562 -20.87 -20.23 -9.49
C ASP A 562 -21.75 -19.27 -10.31
N SER A 563 -23.03 -19.59 -10.48
CA SER A 563 -23.96 -18.72 -11.23
C SER A 563 -25.41 -18.94 -10.81
N ILE A 564 -26.33 -18.09 -11.26
CA ILE A 564 -27.77 -18.32 -11.09
C ILE A 564 -28.20 -19.63 -11.77
N ARG A 565 -27.55 -20.00 -12.88
CA ARG A 565 -27.83 -21.25 -13.62
C ARG A 565 -27.23 -22.48 -12.94
N ASN A 566 -26.11 -22.32 -12.23
CA ASN A 566 -25.49 -23.35 -11.40
C ASN A 566 -25.34 -22.81 -9.97
N PRO A 567 -26.41 -22.83 -9.15
CA PRO A 567 -26.47 -22.13 -7.87
C PRO A 567 -25.70 -22.86 -6.76
N LYS A 568 -24.58 -23.51 -7.06
CA LYS A 568 -23.77 -24.24 -6.08
C LYS A 568 -22.78 -23.30 -5.40
N VAL A 569 -22.68 -23.41 -4.08
CA VAL A 569 -21.58 -22.80 -3.33
C VAL A 569 -20.26 -23.48 -3.73
N ILE A 570 -19.30 -22.68 -4.16
CA ILE A 570 -17.99 -23.15 -4.62
C ILE A 570 -16.90 -22.87 -3.58
N ALA A 571 -17.01 -21.74 -2.88
CA ALA A 571 -16.02 -21.29 -1.91
C ALA A 571 -16.66 -20.41 -0.82
N ASP A 572 -15.93 -20.18 0.25
CA ASP A 572 -16.25 -19.21 1.29
C ASP A 572 -15.07 -18.31 1.66
N PHE A 573 -15.42 -17.11 2.13
CA PHE A 573 -14.49 -16.11 2.61
C PHE A 573 -15.04 -15.39 3.84
N SER A 574 -14.16 -14.65 4.50
CA SER A 574 -14.49 -13.90 5.71
C SER A 574 -13.91 -12.49 5.66
N LEU A 575 -14.62 -11.56 6.29
CA LEU A 575 -14.14 -10.22 6.61
C LEU A 575 -14.14 -10.03 8.14
N PRO A 576 -13.13 -9.36 8.70
CA PRO A 576 -13.03 -9.16 10.16
C PRO A 576 -13.97 -8.07 10.70
N TYR A 577 -14.85 -7.52 9.87
CA TYR A 577 -15.85 -6.52 10.22
C TYR A 577 -17.20 -6.86 9.59
N ILE A 578 -18.29 -6.39 10.21
CA ILE A 578 -19.64 -6.40 9.60
C ILE A 578 -19.57 -5.45 8.42
N CYS A 579 -19.66 -6.02 7.23
CA CYS A 579 -19.61 -5.33 5.97
C CYS A 579 -21.02 -5.23 5.42
N CYS A 580 -21.24 -4.16 4.68
CA CYS A 580 -22.52 -3.77 4.13
C CYS A 580 -23.14 -4.94 3.36
N THR A 581 -24.31 -5.41 3.80
CA THR A 581 -25.22 -6.13 2.92
C THR A 581 -25.29 -5.34 1.60
N PRO A 582 -25.13 -5.97 0.42
CA PRO A 582 -24.95 -5.26 -0.85
C PRO A 582 -26.23 -4.56 -1.35
N LYS A 583 -26.80 -3.65 -0.55
CA LYS A 583 -27.85 -2.72 -0.98
C LYS A 583 -27.22 -1.72 -1.94
N THR A 584 -27.06 -2.13 -3.19
CA THR A 584 -26.68 -1.24 -4.27
C THR A 584 -27.74 -0.14 -4.36
N GLU A 585 -27.34 1.11 -4.09
CA GLU A 585 -28.21 2.26 -4.31
C GLU A 585 -28.51 2.34 -5.80
N VAL A 586 -29.79 2.18 -6.14
CA VAL A 586 -30.27 2.33 -7.51
C VAL A 586 -30.50 3.82 -7.75
N LYS A 587 -29.70 4.42 -8.63
CA LYS A 587 -29.88 5.82 -9.05
C LYS A 587 -30.06 5.90 -10.57
N LEU A 588 -31.00 6.74 -10.98
CA LEU A 588 -31.28 7.04 -12.37
C LEU A 588 -31.61 8.53 -12.46
N SER A 589 -31.04 9.24 -13.45
CA SER A 589 -31.39 10.64 -13.71
C SER A 589 -31.37 10.97 -15.20
N LEU A 590 -32.18 11.97 -15.56
CA LEU A 590 -32.25 12.60 -16.88
C LEU A 590 -31.95 14.10 -16.76
N PRO A 591 -31.50 14.77 -17.84
CA PRO A 591 -31.21 16.22 -17.82
C PRO A 591 -32.44 17.13 -17.58
N SER A 592 -33.66 16.65 -17.87
CA SER A 592 -34.92 17.36 -17.71
C SER A 592 -36.06 16.37 -17.43
N ASP A 593 -37.12 16.83 -16.76
CA ASP A 593 -38.34 16.07 -16.40
C ASP A 593 -39.51 16.28 -17.39
N VAL A 594 -39.39 17.25 -18.32
CA VAL A 594 -40.35 17.49 -19.42
C VAL A 594 -39.62 17.62 -20.75
N ILE A 595 -40.18 17.04 -21.82
CA ILE A 595 -39.62 17.10 -23.18
C ILE A 595 -40.72 17.08 -24.26
N CYS A 596 -40.52 17.82 -25.36
CA CYS A 596 -41.49 17.87 -26.46
C CYS A 596 -41.43 16.60 -27.33
N SER A 597 -42.59 16.18 -27.86
CA SER A 597 -42.75 14.93 -28.61
C SER A 597 -41.90 14.79 -29.89
N LYS A 598 -41.27 15.86 -30.38
CA LYS A 598 -40.37 15.86 -31.56
C LYS A 598 -38.90 16.20 -31.23
N ALA A 599 -38.49 16.19 -29.96
CA ALA A 599 -37.11 16.48 -29.56
C ALA A 599 -36.15 15.29 -29.80
N GLY A 600 -34.84 15.56 -29.86
CA GLY A 600 -33.79 14.54 -30.00
C GLY A 600 -33.57 13.69 -28.74
N ALA A 601 -32.86 12.56 -28.88
CA ALA A 601 -32.59 11.63 -27.78
C ALA A 601 -31.64 12.22 -26.71
N VAL A 602 -31.88 11.91 -25.44
CA VAL A 602 -31.11 12.41 -24.28
C VAL A 602 -30.57 11.26 -23.42
N PRO A 603 -29.32 11.32 -22.92
CA PRO A 603 -28.71 10.18 -22.20
C PRO A 603 -29.22 10.03 -20.76
N PHE A 604 -29.33 8.78 -20.29
CA PHE A 604 -29.50 8.46 -18.88
C PHE A 604 -28.15 8.44 -18.14
N THR A 605 -28.17 8.78 -16.85
CA THR A 605 -27.10 8.43 -15.89
C THR A 605 -27.60 7.31 -14.99
N VAL A 606 -26.89 6.17 -14.95
CA VAL A 606 -27.35 4.93 -14.29
C VAL A 606 -26.35 4.46 -13.23
N LEU A 607 -26.85 4.09 -12.04
CA LEU A 607 -26.08 3.43 -10.98
C LEU A 607 -26.86 2.22 -10.43
N PRO A 608 -26.25 1.02 -10.34
CA PRO A 608 -24.93 0.64 -10.86
C PRO A 608 -24.88 0.70 -12.40
N VAL A 609 -23.67 0.84 -12.97
CA VAL A 609 -23.45 1.03 -14.42
C VAL A 609 -23.98 -0.14 -15.25
N SER A 610 -23.96 -1.37 -14.72
CA SER A 610 -24.53 -2.58 -15.32
C SER A 610 -26.06 -2.70 -15.18
N GLY A 611 -26.72 -1.67 -14.63
CA GLY A 611 -28.16 -1.64 -14.44
C GLY A 611 -28.95 -1.58 -15.75
N VAL A 612 -29.97 -2.44 -15.88
CA VAL A 612 -30.88 -2.46 -17.03
C VAL A 612 -32.00 -1.44 -16.82
N VAL A 613 -32.03 -0.39 -17.65
CA VAL A 613 -33.07 0.64 -17.62
C VAL A 613 -34.29 0.18 -18.44
N LYS A 614 -35.49 0.25 -17.84
CA LYS A 614 -36.76 0.00 -18.54
C LYS A 614 -37.79 1.05 -18.17
N ALA A 615 -38.58 1.49 -19.16
CA ALA A 615 -39.77 2.29 -18.89
C ALA A 615 -40.86 1.43 -18.22
N SER A 616 -41.51 1.99 -17.21
CA SER A 616 -42.59 1.34 -16.46
C SER A 616 -43.92 1.49 -17.20
N VAL A 617 -44.02 0.87 -18.38
CA VAL A 617 -45.20 0.88 -19.24
C VAL A 617 -45.64 -0.55 -19.56
N THR A 618 -46.87 -0.76 -20.02
CA THR A 618 -47.35 -2.10 -20.41
C THR A 618 -46.52 -2.64 -21.58
N ASP A 619 -46.25 -3.95 -21.63
CA ASP A 619 -45.35 -4.59 -22.62
C ASP A 619 -45.70 -4.33 -24.10
N SER A 620 -46.93 -3.92 -24.40
CA SER A 620 -47.39 -3.55 -25.74
C SER A 620 -47.07 -2.09 -26.14
N LEU A 621 -46.53 -1.29 -25.23
CA LEU A 621 -46.22 0.13 -25.42
C LEU A 621 -44.71 0.36 -25.30
N ASN A 622 -44.20 1.28 -26.10
CA ASN A 622 -42.82 1.72 -26.05
C ASN A 622 -42.72 3.02 -25.23
N GLY A 623 -41.99 2.98 -24.13
CA GLY A 623 -41.77 4.13 -23.24
C GLY A 623 -40.55 4.98 -23.60
N GLY A 624 -39.96 4.80 -24.78
CA GLY A 624 -38.90 5.66 -25.31
C GLY A 624 -37.48 5.38 -24.80
N VAL A 625 -37.20 4.22 -24.22
CA VAL A 625 -35.84 3.85 -23.79
C VAL A 625 -35.12 3.10 -24.90
N GLU A 626 -33.95 3.57 -25.31
CA GLU A 626 -33.08 2.94 -26.31
C GLU A 626 -31.65 2.78 -25.78
N LEU A 627 -30.89 1.82 -26.31
CA LEU A 627 -29.50 1.55 -25.92
C LEU A 627 -28.60 1.79 -27.14
N ILE A 628 -27.71 2.77 -27.05
CA ILE A 628 -26.79 3.15 -28.13
C ILE A 628 -25.35 3.04 -27.60
N ASN A 629 -24.52 2.20 -28.23
CA ASN A 629 -23.11 1.99 -27.85
C ASN A 629 -22.88 1.68 -26.35
N GLY A 630 -23.78 0.92 -25.72
CA GLY A 630 -23.66 0.54 -24.30
C GLY A 630 -24.18 1.57 -23.29
N GLN A 631 -24.67 2.73 -23.75
CA GLN A 631 -25.30 3.76 -22.90
C GLN A 631 -26.80 3.89 -23.21
N TYR A 632 -27.62 3.96 -22.16
CA TYR A 632 -29.07 4.14 -22.30
C TYR A 632 -29.43 5.60 -22.61
N PHE A 633 -30.37 5.80 -23.54
CA PHE A 633 -30.95 7.09 -23.92
C PHE A 633 -32.48 7.07 -23.81
N PHE A 634 -33.08 8.23 -23.59
CA PHE A 634 -34.50 8.48 -23.74
C PHE A 634 -34.78 9.19 -25.06
N ASN A 635 -35.61 8.60 -25.91
CA ASN A 635 -35.97 9.08 -27.24
C ASN A 635 -37.48 9.35 -27.36
N PRO A 636 -37.90 10.64 -27.36
CA PRO A 636 -39.31 11.03 -27.47
C PRO A 636 -40.00 10.50 -28.73
N GLY A 637 -39.27 10.35 -29.84
CA GLY A 637 -39.82 9.90 -31.13
C GLY A 637 -40.19 8.41 -31.17
N MET A 638 -39.75 7.61 -30.19
CA MET A 638 -40.06 6.18 -30.09
C MET A 638 -41.25 5.89 -29.17
N ILE A 639 -41.80 6.91 -28.51
CA ILE A 639 -42.85 6.72 -27.51
C ILE A 639 -44.18 6.39 -28.18
N SER A 640 -44.90 5.43 -27.61
CA SER A 640 -46.24 5.10 -28.08
C SER A 640 -47.21 6.29 -27.91
N PRO A 641 -48.06 6.62 -28.91
CA PRO A 641 -48.92 7.80 -28.87
C PRO A 641 -49.82 7.93 -27.64
N SER A 642 -50.25 6.80 -27.06
CA SER A 642 -51.09 6.76 -25.85
C SER A 642 -50.38 7.23 -24.58
N LEU A 643 -49.04 7.27 -24.55
CA LEU A 643 -48.24 7.71 -23.42
C LEU A 643 -47.92 9.21 -23.44
N ILE A 644 -48.23 9.91 -24.54
CA ILE A 644 -48.03 11.35 -24.63
C ILE A 644 -48.99 12.08 -23.66
N GLY A 645 -48.47 13.04 -22.91
CA GLY A 645 -49.17 13.77 -21.86
C GLY A 645 -49.18 13.04 -20.51
N GLN A 646 -48.72 11.79 -20.44
CA GLN A 646 -48.59 11.02 -19.20
C GLN A 646 -47.17 11.11 -18.64
N GLU A 647 -47.05 10.92 -17.33
CA GLU A 647 -45.75 10.79 -16.67
C GLU A 647 -45.24 9.36 -16.84
N ILE A 648 -44.08 9.21 -17.49
CA ILE A 648 -43.43 7.92 -17.71
C ILE A 648 -42.35 7.78 -16.63
N SER A 649 -42.48 6.76 -15.79
CA SER A 649 -41.47 6.42 -14.79
C SER A 649 -40.55 5.31 -15.30
N PHE A 650 -39.37 5.20 -14.70
CA PHE A 650 -38.37 4.21 -15.11
C PHE A 650 -37.98 3.30 -13.95
N THR A 651 -37.59 2.08 -14.31
CA THR A 651 -36.99 1.11 -13.41
C THR A 651 -35.55 0.83 -13.83
N VAL A 652 -34.72 0.53 -12.84
CA VAL A 652 -33.38 -0.04 -13.07
C VAL A 652 -33.36 -1.40 -12.39
N ASN A 653 -33.02 -2.45 -13.15
CA ASN A 653 -33.10 -3.84 -12.70
C ASN A 653 -34.48 -4.20 -12.09
N GLY A 654 -35.56 -3.60 -12.61
CA GLY A 654 -36.92 -3.84 -12.14
C GLY A 654 -37.30 -3.18 -10.82
N LYS A 655 -36.42 -2.39 -10.18
CA LYS A 655 -36.79 -1.51 -9.06
C LYS A 655 -37.25 -0.15 -9.56
N PRO A 656 -38.35 0.40 -9.02
CA PRO A 656 -38.79 1.76 -9.34
C PRO A 656 -37.70 2.78 -8.97
N THR A 657 -37.54 3.80 -9.79
CA THR A 657 -36.68 4.96 -9.50
C THR A 657 -37.53 6.21 -9.31
N SER A 658 -36.96 7.27 -8.72
CA SER A 658 -37.59 8.59 -8.67
C SER A 658 -37.50 9.35 -10.00
N CYS A 659 -36.83 8.79 -11.01
CA CYS A 659 -36.70 9.41 -12.32
C CYS A 659 -37.99 9.20 -13.12
N SER A 660 -38.60 10.30 -13.54
CA SER A 660 -39.75 10.30 -14.45
C SER A 660 -39.55 11.35 -15.54
N ILE A 661 -40.31 11.23 -16.61
CA ILE A 661 -40.37 12.23 -17.67
C ILE A 661 -41.77 12.33 -18.25
N LYS A 662 -42.20 13.55 -18.55
CA LYS A 662 -43.46 13.83 -19.22
C LYS A 662 -43.20 14.29 -20.65
N VAL A 663 -43.74 13.55 -21.62
CA VAL A 663 -43.66 13.96 -23.03
C VAL A 663 -44.92 14.70 -23.40
N VAL A 664 -44.78 15.93 -23.90
CA VAL A 664 -45.91 16.80 -24.25
C VAL A 664 -46.04 16.93 -25.77
N THR A 665 -47.30 16.96 -26.24
CA THR A 665 -47.61 17.24 -27.64
C THR A 665 -47.14 18.64 -28.00
N GLN A 666 -46.39 18.73 -29.09
CA GLN A 666 -46.07 20.02 -29.69
C GLN A 666 -47.35 20.63 -30.32
N PRO A 667 -47.57 21.96 -30.24
CA PRO A 667 -48.73 22.61 -30.87
C PRO A 667 -48.82 22.33 -32.39
N ASP A 668 -50.01 22.10 -32.93
CA ASP A 668 -50.24 21.79 -34.36
C ASP A 668 -51.10 22.87 -35.02
N VAL A 669 -50.43 23.91 -35.54
CA VAL A 669 -51.07 25.09 -36.14
C VAL A 669 -50.34 25.53 -37.41
N THR A 670 -51.13 26.04 -38.36
CA THR A 670 -50.70 26.61 -39.64
C THR A 670 -51.13 28.07 -39.69
N ILE A 671 -50.27 28.94 -40.24
CA ILE A 671 -50.52 30.38 -40.34
C ILE A 671 -50.31 30.80 -41.80
N ASP A 672 -51.38 31.26 -42.45
CA ASP A 672 -51.39 31.68 -43.85
C ASP A 672 -51.60 33.20 -43.99
N VAL A 673 -51.02 33.82 -45.03
CA VAL A 673 -51.26 35.23 -45.38
C VAL A 673 -52.40 35.32 -46.39
N VAL A 674 -53.48 35.99 -46.02
CA VAL A 674 -54.73 36.05 -46.80
C VAL A 674 -54.74 37.22 -47.78
N SER A 675 -54.31 38.41 -47.34
CA SER A 675 -54.20 39.60 -48.20
C SER A 675 -53.21 40.61 -47.61
N VAL A 676 -52.65 41.43 -48.50
CA VAL A 676 -51.72 42.52 -48.17
C VAL A 676 -52.20 43.78 -48.89
N ASP A 677 -52.58 44.78 -48.11
CA ASP A 677 -53.07 46.06 -48.61
C ASP A 677 -51.89 47.04 -48.70
N TYR A 678 -51.48 47.37 -49.94
CA TYR A 678 -50.33 48.23 -50.22
C TYR A 678 -50.66 49.72 -50.02
N PRO A 679 -49.68 50.55 -49.60
CA PRO A 679 -49.89 51.97 -49.40
C PRO A 679 -50.24 52.69 -50.72
N GLY A 680 -51.37 53.41 -50.73
CA GLY A 680 -51.70 54.38 -51.76
C GLY A 680 -50.97 55.71 -51.57
N ASP A 681 -51.04 56.60 -52.56
CA ASP A 681 -50.33 57.88 -52.58
C ASP A 681 -50.55 58.69 -51.28
N GLY A 682 -49.47 58.92 -50.54
CA GLY A 682 -49.47 59.70 -49.29
C GLY A 682 -49.67 58.90 -48.00
N SER A 683 -49.83 57.57 -48.07
CA SER A 683 -49.82 56.66 -46.91
C SER A 683 -48.54 55.83 -46.88
N ASN A 684 -48.05 55.49 -45.68
CA ASN A 684 -46.93 54.57 -45.44
C ASN A 684 -47.38 53.25 -44.75
N ALA A 685 -48.70 53.06 -44.61
CA ALA A 685 -49.28 51.91 -43.93
C ALA A 685 -49.46 50.72 -44.88
N THR A 686 -48.92 49.57 -44.51
CA THR A 686 -49.17 48.27 -45.13
C THR A 686 -49.89 47.39 -44.12
N THR A 687 -51.13 46.97 -44.41
CA THR A 687 -51.89 46.07 -43.52
C THR A 687 -51.83 44.65 -44.06
N ILE A 688 -51.48 43.71 -43.18
CA ILE A 688 -51.41 42.28 -43.48
C ILE A 688 -52.51 41.56 -42.71
N ASN A 689 -53.24 40.68 -43.39
CA ASN A 689 -54.27 39.85 -42.79
C ASN A 689 -53.85 38.38 -42.83
N PHE A 690 -53.79 37.73 -41.67
CA PHE A 690 -53.40 36.32 -41.49
C PHE A 690 -54.62 35.46 -41.15
N LYS A 691 -54.56 34.19 -41.55
CA LYS A 691 -55.48 33.13 -41.14
C LYS A 691 -54.71 32.05 -40.39
N ILE A 692 -55.08 31.81 -39.14
CA ILE A 692 -54.58 30.71 -38.33
C ILE A 692 -55.57 29.56 -38.42
N SER A 693 -55.06 28.38 -38.73
CA SER A 693 -55.83 27.13 -38.85
C SER A 693 -55.10 26.01 -38.12
N GLY A 694 -55.83 25.05 -37.55
CA GLY A 694 -55.23 23.95 -36.78
C GLY A 694 -56.24 23.36 -35.79
N THR A 695 -55.86 22.31 -35.08
CA THR A 695 -56.72 21.77 -34.03
C THR A 695 -56.55 22.58 -32.74
N SER A 696 -57.66 23.01 -32.13
CA SER A 696 -57.67 23.81 -30.89
C SER A 696 -56.77 25.06 -30.93
N PHE A 697 -56.59 25.67 -32.12
CA PHE A 697 -55.68 26.79 -32.32
C PHE A 697 -56.03 28.01 -31.43
N THR A 698 -57.29 28.18 -31.06
CA THR A 698 -57.75 29.23 -30.14
C THR A 698 -57.25 29.06 -28.70
N ASP A 699 -56.78 27.87 -28.33
CA ASP A 699 -56.40 27.54 -26.95
C ASP A 699 -54.90 27.81 -26.68
N TYR A 700 -54.14 28.19 -27.72
CA TYR A 700 -52.71 28.50 -27.61
C TYR A 700 -52.45 30.00 -27.46
N ILE A 701 -51.29 30.34 -26.90
CA ILE A 701 -50.81 31.72 -26.79
C ILE A 701 -49.84 31.97 -27.94
N TYR A 702 -50.11 33.00 -28.73
CA TYR A 702 -49.30 33.41 -29.88
C TYR A 702 -48.55 34.69 -29.57
N LYS A 703 -47.22 34.61 -29.59
CA LYS A 703 -46.34 35.78 -29.46
C LYS A 703 -45.66 36.03 -30.80
N TRP A 704 -45.97 37.16 -31.41
CA TRP A 704 -45.53 37.56 -32.73
C TRP A 704 -44.41 38.55 -32.65
N ASP A 705 -43.42 38.36 -33.48
CA ASP A 705 -42.41 39.34 -33.83
C ASP A 705 -42.61 39.66 -35.32
N PHE A 706 -43.26 40.80 -35.57
CA PHE A 706 -43.56 41.26 -36.93
C PHE A 706 -42.39 41.99 -37.60
N TRP A 707 -41.38 42.40 -36.83
CA TRP A 707 -40.24 43.19 -37.29
C TRP A 707 -38.93 42.40 -37.34
N ASP A 708 -38.93 41.15 -36.85
CA ASP A 708 -37.75 40.28 -36.71
C ASP A 708 -36.66 40.92 -35.83
N ASP A 709 -37.08 41.68 -34.82
CA ASP A 709 -36.21 42.45 -33.91
C ASP A 709 -36.25 41.95 -32.45
N GLY A 710 -36.99 40.87 -32.20
CA GLY A 710 -37.21 40.29 -30.87
C GLY A 710 -38.37 40.93 -30.10
N GLY A 711 -39.06 41.92 -30.67
CA GLY A 711 -40.23 42.59 -30.10
C GLY A 711 -41.47 41.69 -30.09
N LEU A 712 -41.62 40.87 -29.06
CA LEU A 712 -42.73 39.92 -28.96
C LEU A 712 -44.04 40.57 -28.48
N ILE A 713 -45.04 40.59 -29.37
CA ILE A 713 -46.40 41.06 -29.10
C ILE A 713 -47.33 39.87 -29.00
N THR A 714 -48.12 39.78 -27.93
CA THR A 714 -49.12 38.70 -27.78
C THR A 714 -50.40 39.08 -28.52
N LEU A 715 -50.72 38.36 -29.60
CA LEU A 715 -51.91 38.58 -30.42
C LEU A 715 -52.54 37.24 -30.76
N ASN A 716 -53.66 36.93 -30.10
CA ASN A 716 -54.39 35.70 -30.35
C ASN A 716 -55.42 35.89 -31.48
N PRO A 717 -55.68 34.86 -32.28
CA PRO A 717 -56.70 34.91 -33.34
C PRO A 717 -58.11 35.12 -32.78
N ASP A 718 -58.97 35.73 -33.58
CA ASP A 718 -60.40 35.79 -33.30
C ASP A 718 -61.10 34.43 -33.52
N ALA A 719 -62.42 34.38 -33.29
CA ALA A 719 -63.21 33.15 -33.40
C ALA A 719 -63.21 32.54 -34.82
N ASP A 720 -62.94 33.35 -35.85
CA ASP A 720 -62.80 32.87 -37.21
C ASP A 720 -61.36 32.45 -37.52
N GLY A 721 -60.37 32.77 -36.68
CA GLY A 721 -58.96 32.48 -36.93
C GLY A 721 -58.20 33.63 -37.59
N MET A 722 -58.75 34.84 -37.61
CA MET A 722 -58.11 36.00 -38.24
C MET A 722 -57.22 36.76 -37.27
N VAL A 723 -56.08 37.22 -37.78
CA VAL A 723 -55.20 38.19 -37.10
C VAL A 723 -54.79 39.23 -38.13
N SER A 724 -54.91 40.51 -37.80
CA SER A 724 -54.50 41.62 -38.68
C SER A 724 -53.46 42.47 -37.99
N TYR A 725 -52.43 42.87 -38.74
CA TYR A 725 -51.39 43.76 -38.23
C TYR A 725 -51.00 44.79 -39.29
N THR A 726 -50.91 46.05 -38.87
CA THR A 726 -50.53 47.17 -39.75
C THR A 726 -49.10 47.58 -39.47
N LEU A 727 -48.26 47.48 -40.50
CA LEU A 727 -46.88 47.95 -40.49
C LEU A 727 -46.83 49.34 -41.12
N TYR A 728 -46.21 50.28 -40.42
CA TYR A 728 -45.96 51.62 -40.93
C TYR A 728 -44.49 51.71 -41.37
N ASP A 729 -44.22 52.40 -42.48
CA ASP A 729 -42.87 52.59 -43.03
C ASP A 729 -42.17 51.28 -43.46
N LEU A 730 -42.95 50.30 -43.93
CA LEU A 730 -42.44 49.02 -44.40
C LEU A 730 -41.45 49.19 -45.56
N ASN A 731 -40.21 48.73 -45.38
CA ASN A 731 -39.17 48.82 -46.39
C ASN A 731 -39.27 47.68 -47.42
N PRO A 732 -39.57 47.94 -48.71
CA PRO A 732 -39.71 46.89 -49.73
C PRO A 732 -38.45 46.06 -50.00
N LYS A 733 -37.27 46.54 -49.57
CA LYS A 733 -35.98 45.84 -49.71
C LYS A 733 -35.69 44.87 -48.57
N ASN A 734 -36.36 45.04 -47.43
CA ASN A 734 -36.15 44.21 -46.25
C ASN A 734 -37.52 43.88 -45.66
N ILE A 735 -38.18 42.92 -46.31
CA ILE A 735 -39.46 42.40 -45.82
C ILE A 735 -39.15 41.52 -44.62
N PRO A 736 -39.58 41.90 -43.40
CA PRO A 736 -39.25 41.15 -42.20
C PRO A 736 -39.83 39.74 -42.29
N VAL A 737 -39.08 38.77 -41.78
CA VAL A 737 -39.59 37.42 -41.55
C VAL A 737 -40.43 37.49 -40.30
N ILE A 738 -41.74 37.30 -40.43
CA ILE A 738 -42.62 37.35 -39.27
C ILE A 738 -42.43 36.05 -38.50
N LYS A 739 -41.97 36.15 -37.24
CA LYS A 739 -41.76 35.01 -36.35
C LYS A 739 -42.92 34.92 -35.36
N VAL A 740 -43.45 33.72 -35.16
CA VAL A 740 -44.54 33.46 -34.22
C VAL A 740 -44.16 32.34 -33.29
N ASN A 741 -44.00 32.66 -32.01
CA ASN A 741 -43.86 31.68 -30.95
C ASN A 741 -45.25 31.24 -30.50
N VAL A 742 -45.60 29.99 -30.77
CA VAL A 742 -46.85 29.36 -30.38
C VAL A 742 -46.58 28.50 -29.16
N SER A 743 -47.22 28.85 -28.04
CA SER A 743 -47.04 28.15 -26.77
C SER A 743 -48.36 27.59 -26.27
N GLY A 744 -48.34 26.30 -25.91
CA GLY A 744 -49.51 25.56 -25.49
C GLY A 744 -49.12 24.34 -24.67
N ASN A 745 -49.81 24.09 -23.55
CA ASN A 745 -49.66 22.89 -22.72
C ASN A 745 -48.20 22.55 -22.30
N GLY A 746 -47.35 23.57 -22.12
CA GLY A 746 -45.97 23.41 -21.63
C GLY A 746 -44.91 23.16 -22.71
N CYS A 747 -45.27 23.16 -24.00
CA CYS A 747 -44.31 23.16 -25.12
C CYS A 747 -44.48 24.44 -25.95
N ALA A 748 -43.38 24.94 -26.50
CA ALA A 748 -43.37 26.11 -27.38
C ALA A 748 -42.69 25.77 -28.70
N GLN A 749 -43.19 26.35 -29.79
CA GLN A 749 -42.58 26.22 -31.12
C GLN A 749 -42.54 27.57 -31.82
N ASP A 750 -41.54 27.75 -32.68
CA ASP A 750 -41.39 28.93 -33.52
C ASP A 750 -41.82 28.63 -34.97
N ILE A 751 -42.71 29.46 -35.52
CA ILE A 751 -43.17 29.42 -36.92
C ILE A 751 -42.69 30.68 -37.63
N PHE A 752 -42.19 30.55 -38.86
CA PHE A 752 -41.64 31.66 -39.64
C PHE A 752 -42.42 31.87 -40.94
N ILE A 753 -42.94 33.08 -41.17
CA ILE A 753 -43.72 33.45 -42.36
C ILE A 753 -42.86 34.34 -43.28
N ARG A 754 -42.69 33.93 -44.53
CA ARG A 754 -41.81 34.58 -45.53
C ARG A 754 -42.60 34.96 -46.79
N ASP A 755 -42.02 35.82 -47.63
CA ASP A 755 -42.49 36.16 -48.98
C ASP A 755 -43.91 36.76 -49.08
N TRP A 756 -44.35 37.47 -48.05
CA TRP A 756 -45.71 37.99 -47.95
C TRP A 756 -45.96 39.32 -48.72
N TYR A 757 -44.99 39.86 -49.49
CA TYR A 757 -45.06 41.19 -50.14
C TYR A 757 -44.45 41.21 -51.58
N LYS A 758 -45.03 41.91 -52.59
CA LYS A 758 -44.58 42.00 -54.03
C LYS A 758 -44.38 43.46 -54.55
N VAL A 759 -43.39 43.76 -55.43
CA VAL A 759 -42.83 45.14 -55.67
C VAL A 759 -42.78 45.67 -57.16
N PRO A 760 -43.01 46.98 -57.48
CA PRO A 760 -42.87 47.63 -58.82
C PRO A 760 -41.44 48.14 -59.24
N ALA A 761 -41.16 48.31 -60.55
CA ALA A 761 -39.80 48.44 -61.13
C ALA A 761 -39.00 49.71 -60.78
N ARG A 762 -37.80 49.54 -60.20
CA ARG A 762 -36.93 50.57 -59.61
C ARG A 762 -35.48 50.11 -59.61
N LEU A 763 -34.54 51.04 -59.81
CA LEU A 763 -33.10 50.79 -59.71
C LEU A 763 -32.45 51.84 -58.82
N SER A 764 -31.63 51.42 -57.86
CA SER A 764 -30.96 52.33 -56.93
C SER A 764 -29.56 51.82 -56.60
N LEU A 765 -28.59 52.73 -56.60
CA LEU A 765 -27.28 52.51 -56.01
C LEU A 765 -27.26 53.10 -54.60
N PRO A 766 -26.42 52.55 -53.70
CA PRO A 766 -26.32 53.03 -52.32
C PRO A 766 -25.73 54.43 -52.20
N THR A 767 -25.05 54.89 -53.24
CA THR A 767 -24.38 56.19 -53.32
C THR A 767 -24.37 56.68 -54.77
N ASP A 768 -24.31 57.99 -54.97
CA ASP A 768 -24.11 58.63 -56.27
C ASP A 768 -22.64 59.02 -56.54
N ILE A 769 -21.75 58.82 -55.56
CA ILE A 769 -20.28 58.96 -55.67
C ILE A 769 -19.60 57.75 -55.01
N ILE A 770 -18.61 57.12 -55.67
CA ILE A 770 -17.87 55.95 -55.17
C ILE A 770 -16.37 56.07 -55.42
N CYS A 771 -15.53 55.44 -54.61
CA CYS A 771 -14.08 55.52 -54.81
C CYS A 771 -13.55 54.52 -55.84
N SER A 772 -12.49 54.90 -56.55
CA SER A 772 -11.87 54.16 -57.66
C SER A 772 -11.06 52.95 -57.21
N GLY A 773 -10.95 52.72 -55.91
CA GLY A 773 -10.37 51.52 -55.31
C GLY A 773 -11.38 50.74 -54.48
N ASP A 774 -12.65 51.18 -54.42
CA ASP A 774 -13.68 50.46 -53.70
C ASP A 774 -14.08 49.21 -54.50
N ASP A 775 -14.53 48.19 -53.77
CA ASP A 775 -15.09 47.00 -54.38
C ASP A 775 -16.36 47.33 -55.18
N ALA A 776 -16.69 46.45 -56.13
CA ALA A 776 -17.89 46.61 -56.93
C ALA A 776 -19.13 46.70 -56.02
N ILE A 777 -19.83 47.82 -56.08
CA ILE A 777 -21.02 48.03 -55.25
C ILE A 777 -22.24 47.43 -55.91
N ARG A 778 -23.02 46.74 -55.09
CA ARG A 778 -24.27 46.15 -55.51
C ARG A 778 -25.30 47.24 -55.82
N PHE A 779 -26.08 47.06 -56.87
CA PHE A 779 -27.33 47.80 -57.02
C PHE A 779 -28.28 47.41 -55.87
N THR A 780 -28.53 48.34 -54.94
CA THR A 780 -29.36 48.14 -53.74
C THR A 780 -30.84 47.90 -54.04
N GLU A 781 -31.28 48.28 -55.23
CA GLU A 781 -32.61 47.97 -55.73
C GLU A 781 -32.43 47.60 -57.19
N VAL A 782 -32.94 46.43 -57.57
CA VAL A 782 -33.15 46.02 -58.96
C VAL A 782 -34.51 45.38 -58.98
N ILE A 783 -35.50 46.11 -59.48
CA ILE A 783 -36.88 45.62 -59.58
C ILE A 783 -37.31 45.78 -61.04
N PRO A 784 -37.85 44.72 -61.69
CA PRO A 784 -37.93 43.35 -61.17
C PRO A 784 -36.54 42.73 -60.96
N ALA A 785 -36.42 41.87 -59.95
CA ALA A 785 -35.14 41.24 -59.62
C ALA A 785 -34.67 40.34 -60.77
N GLY A 786 -33.44 40.57 -61.25
CA GLY A 786 -32.82 39.79 -62.33
C GLY A 786 -32.90 40.39 -63.74
N GLY A 787 -33.56 41.54 -63.91
CA GLY A 787 -33.61 42.23 -65.21
C GLY A 787 -32.25 42.78 -65.67
N PRO A 788 -31.78 42.55 -66.92
CA PRO A 788 -30.55 43.12 -67.48
C PRO A 788 -30.42 44.64 -67.25
N ILE A 789 -29.28 45.04 -66.69
CA ILE A 789 -28.90 46.44 -66.44
C ILE A 789 -27.90 46.91 -67.50
N VAL A 790 -28.13 48.09 -68.09
CA VAL A 790 -27.20 48.71 -69.05
C VAL A 790 -26.78 50.10 -68.59
N ALA A 791 -25.46 50.37 -68.60
CA ALA A 791 -24.85 51.63 -68.15
C ALA A 791 -24.49 52.59 -69.30
N TYR A 792 -24.75 53.88 -69.10
CA TYR A 792 -24.59 54.94 -70.09
C TYR A 792 -23.83 56.15 -69.53
N VAL A 793 -23.05 56.81 -70.38
CA VAL A 793 -22.53 58.17 -70.14
C VAL A 793 -23.09 59.07 -71.23
N GLY A 794 -23.96 60.01 -70.86
CA GLY A 794 -24.78 60.73 -71.84
C GLY A 794 -25.75 59.78 -72.56
N ALA A 795 -25.74 59.77 -73.90
CA ALA A 795 -26.60 58.89 -74.71
C ALA A 795 -25.92 57.57 -75.12
N ASN A 796 -24.62 57.41 -74.86
CA ASN A 796 -23.82 56.27 -75.32
C ASN A 796 -23.65 55.24 -74.21
N ILE A 797 -23.61 53.96 -74.57
CA ILE A 797 -23.26 52.87 -73.66
C ILE A 797 -21.78 53.02 -73.28
N ILE A 798 -21.44 52.79 -72.01
CA ILE A 798 -20.06 52.91 -71.53
C ILE A 798 -19.17 51.81 -72.17
N ASP A 799 -17.96 52.19 -72.61
CA ASP A 799 -16.97 51.23 -73.11
C ASP A 799 -16.57 50.25 -71.98
N ASN A 800 -16.26 49.00 -72.35
CA ASN A 800 -16.03 47.90 -71.40
C ASN A 800 -17.21 47.68 -70.43
N HIS A 801 -18.44 47.84 -70.92
CA HIS A 801 -19.68 47.63 -70.16
C HIS A 801 -19.64 46.41 -69.24
N ASP A 802 -19.18 45.26 -69.73
CA ASP A 802 -19.15 44.00 -68.97
C ASP A 802 -18.13 44.00 -67.82
N GLN A 803 -17.20 44.95 -67.80
CA GLN A 803 -16.29 45.17 -66.68
C GLN A 803 -16.82 46.20 -65.67
N VAL A 804 -17.67 47.12 -66.12
CA VAL A 804 -18.34 48.16 -65.31
C VAL A 804 -19.61 47.65 -64.65
N ILE A 805 -20.41 46.83 -65.35
CA ILE A 805 -21.59 46.17 -64.83
C ILE A 805 -21.32 44.68 -64.81
N ARG A 806 -21.11 44.14 -63.61
CA ARG A 806 -20.81 42.72 -63.41
C ARG A 806 -22.04 42.02 -62.87
N PHE A 807 -22.35 40.86 -63.44
CA PHE A 807 -23.41 40.00 -62.94
C PHE A 807 -22.79 38.71 -62.41
N ASN A 808 -22.74 38.57 -61.08
CA ASN A 808 -22.18 37.42 -60.40
C ASN A 808 -23.20 36.89 -59.38
N ASN A 809 -23.39 35.56 -59.35
CA ASN A 809 -24.31 34.87 -58.43
C ASN A 809 -25.70 35.53 -58.32
N GLY A 810 -26.34 35.82 -59.46
CA GLY A 810 -27.72 36.33 -59.48
C GLY A 810 -27.88 37.81 -59.11
N THR A 811 -26.78 38.55 -58.96
CA THR A 811 -26.79 39.95 -58.52
C THR A 811 -25.96 40.84 -59.44
N PHE A 812 -26.48 42.02 -59.77
CA PHE A 812 -25.75 43.04 -60.52
C PHE A 812 -24.95 43.95 -59.61
N TYR A 813 -23.73 44.25 -60.04
CA TYR A 813 -22.77 45.12 -59.36
C TYR A 813 -22.25 46.18 -60.32
N PHE A 814 -22.13 47.41 -59.83
CA PHE A 814 -21.36 48.47 -60.47
C PHE A 814 -19.92 48.43 -59.96
N SER A 815 -18.97 48.17 -60.86
CA SER A 815 -17.55 48.00 -60.54
C SER A 815 -16.76 49.28 -60.87
N PRO A 816 -16.36 50.09 -59.87
CA PRO A 816 -15.67 51.36 -60.12
C PRO A 816 -14.28 51.16 -60.74
N ASN A 817 -13.61 50.03 -60.45
CA ASN A 817 -12.30 49.68 -61.01
C ASN A 817 -12.35 49.36 -62.52
N GLY A 818 -13.53 49.02 -63.04
CA GLY A 818 -13.75 48.81 -64.49
C GLY A 818 -13.97 50.12 -65.25
N VAL A 819 -14.24 51.23 -64.54
CA VAL A 819 -14.43 52.54 -65.14
C VAL A 819 -13.08 53.12 -65.53
N ASN A 820 -12.95 53.52 -66.79
CA ASN A 820 -11.73 54.14 -67.31
C ASN A 820 -11.35 55.38 -66.47
N PRO A 821 -10.11 55.50 -65.97
CA PRO A 821 -9.67 56.64 -65.16
C PRO A 821 -9.91 58.02 -65.79
N ASN A 822 -9.95 58.13 -67.12
CA ASN A 822 -10.27 59.38 -67.82
C ASN A 822 -11.73 59.83 -67.65
N LEU A 823 -12.60 58.94 -67.16
CA LEU A 823 -14.01 59.21 -66.85
C LEU A 823 -14.24 59.47 -65.36
N TYR A 824 -13.21 59.41 -64.52
CA TYR A 824 -13.32 59.77 -63.10
C TYR A 824 -13.80 61.22 -62.98
N GLY A 825 -14.80 61.44 -62.13
CA GLY A 825 -15.46 62.72 -62.01
C GLY A 825 -16.62 63.01 -62.99
N GLN A 826 -17.07 62.06 -63.82
CA GLN A 826 -18.29 62.17 -64.65
C GLN A 826 -19.45 61.28 -64.14
N TYR A 827 -20.71 61.62 -64.44
CA TYR A 827 -21.89 60.83 -64.04
C TYR A 827 -22.27 59.76 -65.07
N ILE A 828 -22.48 58.54 -64.61
CA ILE A 828 -22.94 57.34 -65.33
C ILE A 828 -24.42 57.09 -64.95
N THR A 829 -25.29 56.73 -65.90
CA THR A 829 -26.75 56.50 -65.72
C THR A 829 -27.20 55.11 -66.21
N PHE A 830 -28.38 54.60 -65.81
CA PHE A 830 -28.76 53.18 -66.00
C PHE A 830 -30.21 52.91 -66.48
N LYS A 831 -30.43 51.78 -67.15
CA LYS A 831 -31.75 51.19 -67.51
C LYS A 831 -31.88 49.74 -67.04
N VAL A 832 -33.08 49.27 -66.69
CA VAL A 832 -33.40 47.87 -66.29
C VAL A 832 -34.52 47.31 -67.15
N ASP A 833 -34.34 46.13 -67.76
CA ASP A 833 -35.32 45.50 -68.66
C ASP A 833 -35.87 46.45 -69.75
N GLY A 834 -34.99 47.33 -70.24
CA GLY A 834 -35.33 48.34 -71.24
C GLY A 834 -36.07 49.56 -70.70
N GLN A 835 -36.51 49.58 -69.43
CA GLN A 835 -37.15 50.73 -68.81
C GLN A 835 -36.13 51.70 -68.17
N PRO A 836 -36.30 53.02 -68.35
CA PRO A 836 -35.40 54.03 -67.80
C PRO A 836 -35.54 54.13 -66.28
N THR A 837 -34.42 54.40 -65.61
CA THR A 837 -34.38 54.57 -64.15
C THR A 837 -33.78 55.92 -63.80
N ASN A 838 -34.04 56.42 -62.59
CA ASN A 838 -33.49 57.67 -62.08
C ASN A 838 -32.08 57.51 -61.46
N CYS A 839 -31.47 56.31 -61.55
CA CYS A 839 -30.20 55.99 -60.92
C CYS A 839 -28.98 56.54 -61.70
N ARG A 840 -28.02 57.15 -60.99
CA ARG A 840 -26.73 57.63 -61.54
C ARG A 840 -25.57 57.56 -60.54
N ILE A 841 -24.32 57.50 -61.02
CA ILE A 841 -23.11 57.41 -60.16
C ILE A 841 -21.84 58.05 -60.76
N LYS A 842 -20.91 58.49 -59.91
CA LYS A 842 -19.62 59.17 -60.22
C LYS A 842 -18.43 58.51 -59.47
N VAL A 843 -17.24 58.36 -60.09
CA VAL A 843 -16.07 57.66 -59.46
C VAL A 843 -14.90 58.61 -59.09
N VAL A 844 -14.25 58.47 -57.91
CA VAL A 844 -13.16 59.35 -57.32
C VAL A 844 -12.02 58.60 -56.54
N PRO A 845 -10.77 59.08 -56.33
CA PRO A 845 -9.68 58.30 -55.67
C PRO A 845 -9.52 58.43 -54.11
N PRO A 846 -8.97 57.43 -53.35
CA PRO A 846 -8.92 57.41 -51.86
C PRO A 846 -7.70 58.08 -51.13
N PRO A 847 -7.77 58.34 -49.78
CA PRO A 847 -6.71 58.97 -48.96
C PRO A 847 -5.57 58.01 -48.52
N LYS A 848 -4.39 58.49 -48.05
CA LYS A 848 -3.21 57.66 -47.67
C LYS A 848 -2.55 58.05 -46.31
N VAL A 849 -2.68 57.22 -45.25
CA VAL A 849 -2.03 57.40 -43.91
C VAL A 849 -1.63 56.07 -43.20
N SER A 850 -0.82 56.12 -42.11
CA SER A 850 -0.31 54.98 -41.31
C SER A 850 -0.40 55.21 -39.76
N THR A 851 -0.41 54.14 -38.93
CA THR A 851 -0.55 54.21 -37.45
C THR A 851 0.46 53.35 -36.66
N ASN A 852 0.95 53.83 -35.51
CA ASN A 852 1.79 53.12 -34.54
C ASN A 852 1.24 53.26 -33.10
N TYR A 853 1.56 52.37 -32.15
CA TYR A 853 1.00 52.43 -30.78
C TYR A 853 1.92 51.91 -29.65
N SER A 854 1.61 52.31 -28.41
CA SER A 854 2.21 51.82 -27.15
C SER A 854 1.14 51.69 -26.06
N VAL A 855 1.34 50.84 -25.04
CA VAL A 855 0.34 50.55 -23.99
C VAL A 855 0.97 50.68 -22.61
N ASP A 856 0.29 51.42 -21.74
CA ASP A 856 0.59 51.53 -20.32
C ASP A 856 -0.22 50.49 -19.54
N TYR A 857 0.48 49.53 -18.93
CA TYR A 857 -0.13 48.47 -18.12
C TYR A 857 -0.30 48.92 -16.65
N PRO A 858 -1.36 48.48 -15.96
CA PRO A 858 -1.59 48.86 -14.58
C PRO A 858 -0.49 48.33 -13.63
N ALA A 859 0.05 49.22 -12.81
CA ALA A 859 0.89 48.89 -11.66
C ALA A 859 0.08 49.04 -10.36
N ASN A 860 0.38 48.22 -9.33
CA ASN A 860 -0.15 48.34 -7.97
C ASN A 860 -1.70 48.28 -7.84
N GLY A 861 -2.35 47.29 -8.46
CA GLY A 861 -3.76 47.00 -8.21
C GLY A 861 -4.77 47.96 -8.86
N SER A 862 -4.32 48.81 -9.80
CA SER A 862 -5.18 49.58 -10.68
C SER A 862 -5.83 48.68 -11.75
N THR A 863 -7.07 48.98 -12.15
CA THR A 863 -7.75 48.36 -13.31
C THR A 863 -7.64 49.21 -14.58
N LEU A 864 -6.87 50.30 -14.54
CA LEU A 864 -6.69 51.25 -15.63
C LEU A 864 -5.62 50.76 -16.62
N THR A 865 -6.00 50.59 -17.88
CA THR A 865 -5.07 50.31 -19.00
C THR A 865 -5.20 51.42 -20.03
N THR A 866 -4.09 52.08 -20.39
CA THR A 866 -4.11 53.17 -21.39
C THR A 866 -3.35 52.77 -22.65
N ILE A 867 -3.94 52.94 -23.82
CA ILE A 867 -3.25 52.81 -25.12
C ILE A 867 -2.98 54.20 -25.71
N HIS A 868 -1.77 54.41 -26.22
CA HIS A 868 -1.33 55.60 -26.95
C HIS A 868 -1.10 55.26 -28.42
N ILE A 869 -1.70 56.01 -29.35
CA ILE A 869 -1.65 55.76 -30.79
C ILE A 869 -1.15 57.01 -31.53
N GLU A 870 -0.23 56.85 -32.47
CA GLU A 870 0.34 57.91 -33.32
C GLU A 870 0.00 57.67 -34.80
N VAL A 871 -0.36 58.73 -35.54
CA VAL A 871 -0.78 58.71 -36.95
C VAL A 871 0.15 59.56 -37.83
N SER A 872 0.52 59.07 -39.02
CA SER A 872 1.41 59.79 -39.95
C SER A 872 1.04 59.60 -41.44
N GLY A 873 1.34 60.57 -42.33
CA GLY A 873 1.07 60.48 -43.78
C GLY A 873 0.91 61.84 -44.49
N PRO A 874 0.85 61.93 -45.83
CA PRO A 874 0.57 63.19 -46.53
C PRO A 874 -0.87 63.66 -46.29
N TYR A 875 -1.05 64.96 -46.03
CA TYR A 875 -2.35 65.59 -45.71
C TYR A 875 -3.10 64.94 -44.54
N PHE A 876 -2.40 64.17 -43.68
CA PHE A 876 -3.02 63.49 -42.54
C PHE A 876 -3.69 64.46 -41.56
N ALA A 877 -3.22 65.69 -41.48
CA ALA A 877 -3.85 66.74 -40.67
C ALA A 877 -5.19 67.25 -41.25
N ASP A 878 -5.44 67.03 -42.55
CA ASP A 878 -6.64 67.50 -43.26
C ASP A 878 -7.73 66.40 -43.36
N TYR A 879 -7.47 65.22 -42.82
CA TYR A 879 -8.41 64.09 -42.82
C TYR A 879 -9.18 63.99 -41.50
N LEU A 880 -10.40 63.47 -41.59
CA LEU A 880 -11.27 63.20 -40.44
C LEU A 880 -11.03 61.77 -39.94
N TYR A 881 -10.75 61.64 -38.64
CA TYR A 881 -10.52 60.35 -37.99
C TYR A 881 -11.67 60.03 -37.03
N GLU A 882 -12.26 58.85 -37.20
CA GLU A 882 -13.21 58.26 -36.28
C GLU A 882 -12.57 57.02 -35.64
N TRP A 883 -12.74 56.86 -34.33
CA TRP A 883 -12.10 55.79 -33.55
C TRP A 883 -13.16 54.94 -32.84
N ASP A 884 -13.05 53.63 -33.00
CA ASP A 884 -13.79 52.62 -32.26
C ASP A 884 -12.82 51.95 -31.29
N PHE A 885 -12.69 52.50 -30.08
CA PHE A 885 -11.82 51.92 -29.05
C PHE A 885 -12.43 50.69 -28.36
N LEU A 886 -13.75 50.51 -28.41
CA LEU A 886 -14.43 49.40 -27.74
C LEU A 886 -14.59 48.18 -28.65
N GLY A 887 -14.26 48.30 -29.93
CA GLY A 887 -14.37 47.21 -30.92
C GLY A 887 -15.80 46.75 -31.15
N ASP A 888 -16.78 47.56 -30.76
CA ASP A 888 -18.21 47.27 -30.86
C ASP A 888 -18.83 47.81 -32.16
N GLY A 889 -18.01 48.42 -33.02
CA GLY A 889 -18.43 49.03 -34.27
C GLY A 889 -18.87 50.48 -34.13
N HIS A 890 -18.85 51.07 -32.93
CA HIS A 890 -19.18 52.46 -32.69
C HIS A 890 -17.95 53.38 -32.80
N TYR A 891 -17.78 53.96 -33.97
CA TYR A 891 -16.76 54.96 -34.24
C TYR A 891 -17.20 56.33 -33.69
N SER A 892 -16.36 56.92 -32.84
CA SER A 892 -16.56 58.23 -32.23
C SER A 892 -15.47 59.21 -32.67
N PHE A 893 -15.70 60.50 -32.50
CA PHE A 893 -14.68 61.55 -32.66
C PHE A 893 -14.18 61.94 -31.27
N PRO A 894 -13.07 61.38 -30.78
CA PRO A 894 -12.55 61.78 -29.48
C PRO A 894 -12.03 63.22 -29.59
N ASP A 895 -12.16 64.00 -28.53
CA ASP A 895 -11.75 65.41 -28.50
C ASP A 895 -10.24 65.55 -28.79
N HIS A 896 -9.93 65.90 -30.04
CA HIS A 896 -8.67 66.42 -30.59
C HIS A 896 -7.47 65.46 -30.67
N ILE A 897 -7.10 65.10 -31.91
CA ILE A 897 -5.76 64.60 -32.24
C ILE A 897 -4.78 65.77 -32.12
N ILE A 898 -3.96 65.81 -31.06
CA ILE A 898 -2.92 66.83 -30.89
C ILE A 898 -1.63 66.29 -31.51
N ASN A 899 -1.16 66.93 -32.60
CA ASN A 899 0.07 66.54 -33.32
C ASN A 899 0.13 65.07 -33.76
N GLY A 900 -1.00 64.50 -34.20
CA GLY A 900 -1.04 63.12 -34.68
C GLY A 900 -1.09 62.06 -33.58
N LYS A 901 -1.27 62.42 -32.30
CA LYS A 901 -1.34 61.46 -31.18
C LYS A 901 -2.72 61.44 -30.55
N ILE A 902 -3.14 60.25 -30.12
CA ILE A 902 -4.39 60.01 -29.39
C ILE A 902 -4.16 58.97 -28.30
N SER A 903 -4.94 59.00 -27.22
CA SER A 903 -4.82 58.02 -26.14
C SER A 903 -6.19 57.66 -25.57
N TYR A 904 -6.36 56.40 -25.18
CA TYR A 904 -7.62 55.91 -24.64
C TYR A 904 -7.37 55.04 -23.41
N THR A 905 -8.08 55.33 -22.31
CA THR A 905 -7.93 54.62 -21.04
C THR A 905 -9.15 53.74 -20.78
N TYR A 906 -8.94 52.44 -20.66
CA TYR A 906 -9.95 51.47 -20.24
C TYR A 906 -9.99 51.42 -18.71
N HIS A 907 -11.18 51.65 -18.15
CA HIS A 907 -11.37 51.64 -16.70
C HIS A 907 -11.56 50.24 -16.09
N ASN A 908 -12.02 49.28 -16.90
CA ASN A 908 -12.19 47.86 -16.57
C ASN A 908 -12.12 47.05 -17.87
N LEU A 909 -10.92 46.84 -18.40
CA LEU A 909 -10.74 46.07 -19.64
C LEU A 909 -11.15 44.61 -19.40
N ASP A 910 -12.14 44.09 -20.15
CA ASP A 910 -12.51 42.68 -20.08
C ASP A 910 -11.40 41.83 -20.73
N LEU A 911 -10.66 41.14 -19.86
CA LEU A 911 -9.55 40.28 -20.22
C LEU A 911 -9.97 39.07 -21.06
N ASN A 912 -11.24 38.68 -21.05
CA ASN A 912 -11.76 37.60 -21.88
C ASN A 912 -12.10 38.06 -23.30
N ASN A 913 -12.21 39.36 -23.55
CA ASN A 913 -12.61 39.94 -24.82
C ASN A 913 -11.89 41.26 -25.10
N ILE A 914 -10.60 41.16 -25.50
CA ILE A 914 -9.80 42.33 -25.87
C ILE A 914 -10.33 42.92 -27.19
N PRO A 915 -10.78 44.18 -27.22
CA PRO A 915 -11.41 44.76 -28.39
C PRO A 915 -10.41 45.03 -29.52
N VAL A 916 -10.83 44.88 -30.78
CA VAL A 916 -10.02 45.34 -31.94
C VAL A 916 -10.32 46.82 -32.16
N ILE A 917 -9.33 47.68 -32.01
CA ILE A 917 -9.54 49.13 -32.14
C ILE A 917 -9.67 49.46 -33.63
N GLY A 918 -10.82 50.00 -34.03
CA GLY A 918 -11.07 50.46 -35.39
C GLY A 918 -10.67 51.90 -35.58
N VAL A 919 -9.91 52.22 -36.63
CA VAL A 919 -9.68 53.59 -37.08
C VAL A 919 -10.34 53.78 -38.44
N ARG A 920 -11.14 54.82 -38.62
CA ARG A 920 -11.66 55.22 -39.93
C ARG A 920 -11.12 56.60 -40.27
N VAL A 921 -10.48 56.71 -41.43
CA VAL A 921 -9.91 57.95 -41.97
C VAL A 921 -10.73 58.36 -43.17
N SER A 922 -11.24 59.58 -43.22
CA SER A 922 -12.10 60.05 -44.30
C SER A 922 -11.64 61.39 -44.87
N GLY A 923 -11.69 61.51 -46.21
CA GLY A 923 -11.29 62.71 -46.96
C GLY A 923 -11.74 62.63 -48.42
N GLY A 924 -12.29 63.73 -48.95
CA GLY A 924 -12.66 63.85 -50.37
C GLY A 924 -13.79 62.92 -50.85
N GLY A 925 -14.64 62.42 -49.94
CA GLY A 925 -15.70 61.45 -50.24
C GLY A 925 -15.27 59.98 -50.17
N CYS A 926 -14.02 59.71 -49.78
CA CYS A 926 -13.48 58.37 -49.59
C CYS A 926 -13.08 58.13 -48.13
N SER A 927 -13.22 56.89 -47.67
CA SER A 927 -12.79 56.49 -46.33
C SER A 927 -11.95 55.23 -46.34
N GLN A 928 -10.91 55.19 -45.50
CA GLN A 928 -10.05 54.03 -45.29
C GLN A 928 -10.22 53.55 -43.84
N ARG A 929 -10.44 52.25 -43.63
CA ARG A 929 -10.42 51.65 -42.28
C ARG A 929 -9.08 50.98 -42.01
N MET A 930 -8.58 51.14 -40.79
CA MET A 930 -7.34 50.55 -40.30
C MET A 930 -7.60 49.91 -38.92
N PRO A 931 -7.57 48.57 -38.80
CA PRO A 931 -7.74 47.91 -37.51
C PRO A 931 -6.42 47.82 -36.74
N ILE A 932 -6.49 47.98 -35.41
CA ILE A 932 -5.39 47.75 -34.47
C ILE A 932 -5.82 46.59 -33.54
N SER A 933 -5.32 45.38 -33.84
CA SER A 933 -5.65 44.14 -33.11
C SER A 933 -4.50 43.67 -32.20
N ASP A 934 -4.80 42.73 -31.30
CA ASP A 934 -3.84 42.09 -30.37
C ASP A 934 -3.04 43.10 -29.53
N TRP A 935 -3.57 44.29 -29.29
CA TRP A 935 -2.81 45.38 -28.66
C TRP A 935 -2.59 45.17 -27.15
N TYR A 936 -3.33 44.27 -26.50
CA TYR A 936 -3.18 43.92 -25.09
C TYR A 936 -2.63 42.49 -24.89
N THR A 937 -1.70 42.32 -23.96
CA THR A 937 -1.10 41.03 -23.57
C THR A 937 -0.95 40.95 -22.06
N SER A 938 -1.35 39.82 -21.46
CA SER A 938 -1.25 39.58 -20.01
C SER A 938 -0.71 38.18 -19.75
N LEU A 939 0.10 38.06 -18.70
CA LEU A 939 0.60 36.80 -18.17
C LEU A 939 0.65 36.92 -16.65
N ARG A 940 0.27 35.88 -15.91
CA ARG A 940 0.31 35.91 -14.45
C ARG A 940 0.93 34.66 -13.85
N LEU A 941 1.75 34.87 -12.82
CA LEU A 941 2.35 33.83 -12.00
C LEU A 941 1.85 33.94 -10.55
N PRO A 942 1.75 32.83 -9.81
CA PRO A 942 1.34 32.84 -8.40
C PRO A 942 2.33 33.58 -7.48
N GLN A 943 3.60 33.66 -7.85
CA GLN A 943 4.66 34.31 -7.08
C GLN A 943 5.65 35.05 -7.98
N SER A 944 6.22 36.14 -7.47
CA SER A 944 7.18 37.01 -8.18
C SER A 944 8.65 36.72 -7.83
N VAL A 945 8.91 35.83 -6.87
CA VAL A 945 10.25 35.36 -6.47
C VAL A 945 10.17 33.85 -6.25
N ILE A 946 11.17 33.11 -6.73
CA ILE A 946 11.23 31.65 -6.62
C ILE A 946 12.66 31.18 -6.39
N CYS A 947 12.86 30.13 -5.63
CA CYS A 947 14.20 29.56 -5.42
C CYS A 947 14.63 28.71 -6.62
N SER A 948 15.93 28.70 -6.89
CA SER A 948 16.53 28.03 -8.05
C SER A 948 16.30 26.51 -8.12
N ASP A 949 15.95 25.87 -7.00
CA ASP A 949 15.67 24.44 -6.85
C ASP A 949 14.16 24.11 -6.75
N ALA A 950 13.30 25.12 -6.85
CA ALA A 950 11.87 24.94 -6.68
C ALA A 950 11.25 24.16 -7.87
N LYS A 951 10.10 23.51 -7.63
CA LYS A 951 9.34 22.82 -8.68
C LYS A 951 8.79 23.80 -9.73
N PRO A 952 8.52 23.36 -10.98
CA PRO A 952 7.91 24.19 -12.01
C PRO A 952 6.59 24.82 -11.56
N ILE A 953 6.36 26.09 -11.91
CA ILE A 953 5.18 26.86 -11.54
C ILE A 953 4.32 27.19 -12.76
N SER A 954 3.06 26.79 -12.74
CA SER A 954 2.13 27.02 -13.85
C SER A 954 1.73 28.50 -13.96
N PHE A 955 1.59 28.99 -15.20
CA PHE A 955 0.99 30.31 -15.43
C PHE A 955 -0.50 30.25 -15.12
N THR A 956 -0.99 31.18 -14.31
CA THR A 956 -2.40 31.24 -13.89
C THR A 956 -3.27 32.02 -14.87
N GLU A 957 -2.65 32.80 -15.76
CA GLU A 957 -3.34 33.61 -16.77
C GLU A 957 -2.42 33.76 -17.99
N ILE A 958 -2.96 33.56 -19.21
CA ILE A 958 -2.25 33.72 -20.49
C ILE A 958 -3.20 34.39 -21.50
N ILE A 959 -2.89 35.62 -21.93
CA ILE A 959 -3.70 36.40 -22.87
C ILE A 959 -2.82 36.92 -24.01
N PRO A 960 -3.17 36.63 -25.29
CA PRO A 960 -4.32 35.84 -25.74
C PRO A 960 -4.17 34.34 -25.42
N LYS A 961 -5.29 33.62 -25.27
CA LYS A 961 -5.29 32.17 -25.03
C LYS A 961 -4.46 31.47 -26.12
N ASN A 962 -3.58 30.56 -25.72
CA ASN A 962 -2.60 29.85 -26.57
C ASN A 962 -1.46 30.72 -27.16
N GLY A 963 -1.20 31.92 -26.62
CA GLY A 963 -0.04 32.72 -27.02
C GLY A 963 1.29 32.05 -26.64
N THR A 964 2.29 32.11 -27.53
CA THR A 964 3.63 31.59 -27.26
C THR A 964 4.33 32.44 -26.21
N ILE A 965 4.81 31.82 -25.12
CA ILE A 965 5.46 32.50 -24.00
C ILE A 965 6.97 32.36 -24.12
N GLN A 966 7.70 33.44 -23.91
CA GLN A 966 9.17 33.44 -23.85
C GLN A 966 9.63 34.26 -22.64
N ALA A 967 10.70 33.80 -21.98
CA ALA A 967 11.29 34.47 -20.83
C ALA A 967 12.58 35.20 -21.23
N TYR A 968 12.80 36.38 -20.67
CA TYR A 968 13.93 37.25 -20.98
C TYR A 968 14.52 37.87 -19.72
N VAL A 969 15.84 38.07 -19.72
CA VAL A 969 16.53 38.98 -18.80
C VAL A 969 17.14 40.10 -19.64
N GLY A 970 16.58 41.31 -19.50
CA GLY A 970 16.82 42.38 -20.47
C GLY A 970 16.38 41.95 -21.87
N ASN A 971 17.31 41.87 -22.81
CA ASN A 971 17.06 41.42 -24.20
C ASN A 971 17.53 39.97 -24.47
N VAL A 972 18.01 39.25 -23.45
CA VAL A 972 18.55 37.89 -23.60
C VAL A 972 17.45 36.87 -23.34
N LEU A 973 17.23 35.94 -24.26
CA LEU A 973 16.27 34.84 -24.10
C LEU A 973 16.79 33.85 -23.05
N VAL A 974 15.93 33.47 -22.10
CA VAL A 974 16.28 32.59 -20.97
C VAL A 974 15.45 31.31 -21.06
N ALA A 975 16.10 30.16 -20.88
CA ALA A 975 15.44 28.87 -20.77
C ALA A 975 14.68 28.79 -19.44
N GLY A 976 13.49 28.17 -19.44
CA GLY A 976 12.65 28.11 -18.24
C GLY A 976 11.16 27.97 -18.54
N VAL A 977 10.70 28.42 -19.70
CA VAL A 977 9.28 28.25 -20.08
C VAL A 977 9.07 26.86 -20.69
N VAL A 978 8.22 26.04 -20.06
CA VAL A 978 7.89 24.68 -20.50
C VAL A 978 6.37 24.49 -20.47
N SER A 979 5.76 24.31 -21.64
CA SER A 979 4.37 23.87 -21.83
C SER A 979 3.34 24.47 -20.83
N GLY A 980 3.27 25.80 -20.74
CA GLY A 980 2.33 26.48 -19.83
C GLY A 980 2.81 26.66 -18.38
N SER A 981 4.09 26.41 -18.11
CA SER A 981 4.73 26.62 -16.81
C SER A 981 6.12 27.26 -16.92
N PHE A 982 6.63 27.76 -15.80
CA PHE A 982 8.00 28.26 -15.65
C PHE A 982 8.79 27.36 -14.68
N ASP A 983 9.84 26.72 -15.16
CA ASP A 983 10.75 25.87 -14.40
C ASP A 983 12.04 26.64 -14.06
N PRO A 984 12.29 26.97 -12.77
CA PRO A 984 13.48 27.70 -12.36
C PRO A 984 14.78 26.88 -12.49
N ASN A 985 14.70 25.55 -12.57
CA ASN A 985 15.89 24.69 -12.68
C ASN A 985 16.55 24.76 -14.06
N LEU A 986 15.79 25.17 -15.08
CA LEU A 986 16.28 25.36 -16.44
C LEU A 986 16.90 26.76 -16.66
N VAL A 987 16.79 27.64 -15.66
CA VAL A 987 17.34 28.99 -15.70
C VAL A 987 18.82 28.94 -15.32
N ASP A 988 19.69 29.32 -16.26
CA ASP A 988 21.13 29.38 -16.04
C ASP A 988 21.49 30.24 -14.82
N SER A 989 22.41 29.74 -14.00
CA SER A 989 22.84 30.37 -12.75
C SER A 989 23.35 31.82 -12.90
N SER A 990 23.83 32.21 -14.08
CA SER A 990 24.24 33.58 -14.40
C SER A 990 23.07 34.58 -14.39
N PHE A 991 21.84 34.11 -14.54
CA PHE A 991 20.62 34.92 -14.49
C PHE A 991 19.95 34.93 -13.11
N HIS A 992 20.44 34.15 -12.14
CA HIS A 992 19.90 34.16 -10.77
C HIS A 992 20.11 35.54 -10.13
N GLY A 993 19.08 36.06 -9.46
CA GLY A 993 19.07 37.40 -8.87
C GLY A 993 18.74 38.52 -9.87
N GLN A 994 18.48 38.21 -11.14
CA GLN A 994 18.01 39.17 -12.14
C GLN A 994 16.49 39.06 -12.32
N VAL A 995 15.84 40.16 -12.71
CA VAL A 995 14.40 40.16 -12.99
C VAL A 995 14.18 39.53 -14.36
N ILE A 996 13.49 38.40 -14.39
CA ILE A 996 13.08 37.71 -15.60
C ILE A 996 11.71 38.26 -15.99
N THR A 997 11.61 38.84 -17.17
CA THR A 997 10.38 39.34 -17.76
C THR A 997 9.86 38.38 -18.83
N PHE A 998 8.55 38.36 -19.06
CA PHE A 998 7.95 37.47 -20.03
C PHE A 998 7.34 38.22 -21.20
N THR A 999 7.40 37.63 -22.39
CA THR A 999 6.63 38.06 -23.54
C THR A 999 5.58 37.01 -23.93
N VAL A 1000 4.45 37.47 -24.47
CA VAL A 1000 3.41 36.64 -25.08
C VAL A 1000 3.26 37.08 -26.53
N LYS A 1001 3.43 36.14 -27.49
CA LYS A 1001 3.49 36.44 -28.93
C LYS A 1001 4.48 37.58 -29.28
N GLY A 1002 5.62 37.64 -28.57
CA GLY A 1002 6.66 38.64 -28.80
C GLY A 1002 6.41 40.03 -28.18
N LYS A 1003 5.28 40.24 -27.47
CA LYS A 1003 4.99 41.49 -26.74
C LYS A 1003 5.25 41.34 -25.25
N GLN A 1004 5.90 42.33 -24.65
CA GLN A 1004 6.26 42.33 -23.24
C GLN A 1004 5.02 42.38 -22.34
N THR A 1005 5.02 41.58 -21.27
CA THR A 1005 3.97 41.56 -20.25
C THR A 1005 4.44 42.25 -18.98
N ASN A 1006 3.50 42.57 -18.10
CA ASN A 1006 3.79 43.05 -16.74
C ASN A 1006 4.23 41.92 -15.77
N CYS A 1007 4.25 40.66 -16.24
CA CYS A 1007 4.70 39.53 -15.45
C CYS A 1007 6.21 39.53 -15.35
N SER A 1008 6.70 39.41 -14.12
CA SER A 1008 8.12 39.17 -13.88
C SER A 1008 8.31 38.21 -12.72
N ILE A 1009 9.41 37.46 -12.78
CA ILE A 1009 9.83 36.58 -11.70
C ILE A 1009 11.32 36.74 -11.47
N LYS A 1010 11.75 36.62 -10.21
CA LYS A 1010 13.15 36.61 -9.83
C LYS A 1010 13.52 35.23 -9.32
N VAL A 1011 14.43 34.54 -10.02
CA VAL A 1011 14.98 33.28 -9.53
C VAL A 1011 16.12 33.60 -8.59
N ILE A 1012 16.01 33.22 -7.31
CA ILE A 1012 17.04 33.46 -6.31
C ILE A 1012 17.82 32.16 -6.10
N LYS A 1013 19.15 32.28 -6.17
CA LYS A 1013 20.05 31.18 -5.87
C LYS A 1013 19.82 30.71 -4.44
N GLN A 1014 19.56 29.41 -4.28
CA GLN A 1014 19.40 28.82 -2.95
C GLN A 1014 20.73 28.90 -2.17
N PRO A 1015 20.71 29.22 -0.85
CA PRO A 1015 21.90 29.11 -0.02
C PRO A 1015 22.46 27.70 -0.08
N ASN A 1016 23.79 27.58 -0.19
CA ASN A 1016 24.49 26.30 -0.19
C ASN A 1016 25.65 26.37 0.79
N VAL A 1017 25.33 26.10 2.06
CA VAL A 1017 26.24 26.17 3.20
C VAL A 1017 26.19 24.84 3.95
N ALA A 1018 27.34 24.33 4.36
CA ALA A 1018 27.46 23.17 5.22
C ALA A 1018 27.77 23.61 6.65
N ILE A 1019 27.11 23.03 7.64
CA ILE A 1019 27.28 23.37 9.06
C ILE A 1019 27.55 22.09 9.85
N SER A 1020 28.53 22.16 10.76
CA SER A 1020 28.92 21.05 11.63
C SER A 1020 29.15 21.54 13.07
N VAL A 1021 28.99 20.64 14.05
CA VAL A 1021 29.33 20.95 15.45
C VAL A 1021 30.81 20.74 15.66
N ARG A 1022 31.48 21.77 16.15
CA ARG A 1022 32.92 21.74 16.45
C ARG A 1022 33.17 21.28 17.89
N SER A 1023 32.46 21.86 18.85
CA SER A 1023 32.55 21.47 20.26
C SER A 1023 31.27 21.81 21.02
N VAL A 1024 31.05 21.12 22.12
CA VAL A 1024 29.90 21.32 23.02
C VAL A 1024 30.45 21.59 24.41
N ASP A 1025 30.07 22.72 24.99
CA ASP A 1025 30.46 23.10 26.34
C ASP A 1025 29.30 22.76 27.29
N TYR A 1026 29.46 21.67 28.06
CA TYR A 1026 28.44 21.21 29.01
C TYR A 1026 28.50 22.02 30.32
N PRO A 1027 27.35 22.42 30.89
CA PRO A 1027 27.32 23.20 32.13
C PRO A 1027 27.85 22.39 33.32
N THR A 1028 28.73 22.98 34.13
CA THR A 1028 29.15 22.42 35.42
C THR A 1028 28.34 23.10 36.54
N GLY A 1029 27.72 22.31 37.43
CA GLY A 1029 27.08 22.84 38.64
C GLY A 1029 25.58 23.13 38.59
N GLY A 1030 24.79 22.42 37.77
CA GLY A 1030 23.32 22.42 37.85
C GLY A 1030 22.58 23.43 36.96
N SER A 1031 23.26 24.06 35.99
CA SER A 1031 22.61 24.83 34.93
C SER A 1031 22.04 23.92 33.83
N ASN A 1032 20.92 24.30 33.24
CA ASN A 1032 20.22 23.58 32.16
C ASN A 1032 20.50 24.15 30.75
N GLU A 1033 21.53 24.99 30.61
CA GLU A 1033 21.93 25.63 29.36
C GLU A 1033 23.23 25.00 28.79
N THR A 1034 23.17 24.50 27.56
CA THR A 1034 24.29 23.90 26.83
C THR A 1034 24.71 24.83 25.70
N LYS A 1035 26.00 25.22 25.65
CA LYS A 1035 26.53 26.04 24.55
C LYS A 1035 27.15 25.14 23.48
N VAL A 1036 26.74 25.34 22.23
CA VAL A 1036 27.19 24.56 21.07
C VAL A 1036 27.95 25.47 20.12
N ASN A 1037 29.21 25.14 19.86
CA ASN A 1037 30.08 25.89 18.95
C ASN A 1037 30.03 25.22 17.57
N LEU A 1038 29.63 25.98 16.55
CA LEU A 1038 29.39 25.53 15.18
C LEU A 1038 30.49 26.01 14.23
N TYR A 1039 30.79 25.20 13.23
CA TYR A 1039 31.62 25.56 12.08
C TYR A 1039 30.78 25.53 10.80
N VAL A 1040 30.75 26.66 10.10
CA VAL A 1040 30.00 26.93 8.90
C VAL A 1040 30.97 27.06 7.74
N SER A 1041 30.82 26.24 6.71
CA SER A 1041 31.66 26.24 5.51
C SER A 1041 30.82 26.41 4.25
N GLY A 1042 31.29 27.26 3.33
CA GLY A 1042 30.58 27.62 2.12
C GLY A 1042 31.12 28.92 1.55
N THR A 1043 30.42 29.46 0.55
CA THR A 1043 30.72 30.77 -0.03
C THR A 1043 29.72 31.81 0.46
N ASP A 1044 30.10 33.09 0.47
CA ASP A 1044 29.23 34.21 0.83
C ASP A 1044 28.60 34.13 2.23
N LEU A 1045 29.28 33.49 3.18
CA LEU A 1045 28.75 33.18 4.52
C LEU A 1045 28.23 34.41 5.28
N ALA A 1046 28.84 35.58 5.09
CA ALA A 1046 28.45 36.84 5.72
C ALA A 1046 27.12 37.42 5.17
N ASN A 1047 26.74 37.01 3.96
CA ASN A 1047 25.55 37.49 3.26
C ASN A 1047 24.28 36.72 3.68
N TYR A 1048 24.42 35.71 4.55
CA TYR A 1048 23.32 34.94 5.07
C TYR A 1048 23.03 35.28 6.54
N ASP A 1049 21.78 35.15 6.92
CA ASP A 1049 21.31 35.20 8.29
C ASP A 1049 21.13 33.77 8.82
N TYR A 1050 21.50 33.54 10.07
CA TYR A 1050 21.51 32.22 10.68
C TYR A 1050 20.61 32.24 11.91
N SER A 1051 19.76 31.22 12.05
CA SER A 1051 18.94 31.03 13.24
C SER A 1051 18.86 29.56 13.61
N VAL A 1052 18.71 29.27 14.90
CA VAL A 1052 18.51 27.91 15.43
C VAL A 1052 17.13 27.85 16.07
N ASP A 1053 16.28 26.95 15.57
CA ASP A 1053 14.88 26.78 16.00
C ASP A 1053 14.11 28.12 16.08
N GLY A 1054 14.33 28.99 15.09
CA GLY A 1054 13.70 30.31 14.98
C GLY A 1054 14.36 31.44 15.80
N ASN A 1055 15.37 31.14 16.62
CA ASN A 1055 16.11 32.16 17.38
C ASN A 1055 17.34 32.64 16.58
N PRO A 1056 17.51 33.95 16.31
CA PRO A 1056 18.66 34.47 15.59
C PRO A 1056 19.97 34.17 16.33
N ILE A 1057 20.98 33.70 15.60
CA ILE A 1057 22.33 33.52 16.12
C ILE A 1057 23.30 34.47 15.41
N SER A 1058 24.47 34.67 16.02
CA SER A 1058 25.49 35.55 15.44
C SER A 1058 25.97 34.98 14.10
N LYS A 1059 26.23 35.85 13.11
CA LYS A 1059 26.84 35.42 11.85
C LYS A 1059 28.21 34.79 12.10
N PRO A 1060 28.58 33.74 11.34
CA PRO A 1060 29.89 33.14 11.47
C PRO A 1060 30.99 34.17 11.20
N ASP A 1061 32.08 34.09 11.97
CA ASP A 1061 33.24 34.96 11.81
C ASP A 1061 33.99 34.68 10.49
N ALA A 1062 35.08 35.42 10.23
CA ALA A 1062 35.88 35.28 9.01
C ALA A 1062 36.45 33.87 8.80
N ASN A 1063 36.50 33.04 9.85
CA ASN A 1063 36.94 31.66 9.80
C ASN A 1063 35.76 30.67 9.85
N GLY A 1064 34.51 31.11 9.71
CA GLY A 1064 33.34 30.24 9.68
C GLY A 1064 32.80 29.83 11.05
N PHE A 1065 33.24 30.43 12.17
CA PHE A 1065 32.81 30.00 13.51
C PHE A 1065 31.64 30.82 14.05
N THR A 1066 30.66 30.13 14.64
CA THR A 1066 29.58 30.74 15.42
C THR A 1066 29.17 29.83 16.58
N SER A 1067 28.24 30.25 17.44
CA SER A 1067 27.74 29.42 18.54
C SER A 1067 26.28 29.72 18.87
N CYS A 1068 25.57 28.73 19.40
CA CYS A 1068 24.21 28.87 19.91
C CYS A 1068 24.09 28.30 21.34
N ILE A 1069 23.07 28.71 22.09
CA ILE A 1069 22.77 28.21 23.43
C ILE A 1069 21.43 27.49 23.39
N LEU A 1070 21.41 26.25 23.86
CA LEU A 1070 20.23 25.39 23.91
C LEU A 1070 19.87 25.12 25.36
N ARG A 1071 18.58 25.17 25.70
CA ARG A 1071 18.09 25.00 27.08
C ARG A 1071 17.28 23.71 27.21
N ASN A 1072 17.39 23.02 28.34
CA ASN A 1072 16.64 21.79 28.66
C ASN A 1072 16.82 20.66 27.62
N VAL A 1073 18.06 20.47 27.17
CA VAL A 1073 18.38 19.44 26.16
C VAL A 1073 18.20 18.05 26.77
N ASN A 1074 17.17 17.33 26.34
CA ASN A 1074 16.84 15.98 26.83
C ASN A 1074 17.88 14.95 26.35
N PRO A 1075 18.60 14.25 27.25
CA PRO A 1075 19.65 13.30 26.89
C PRO A 1075 19.18 12.00 26.23
N GLU A 1076 17.91 11.61 26.38
CA GLU A 1076 17.38 10.34 25.81
C GLU A 1076 16.85 10.49 24.38
N GLY A 1077 16.67 11.73 23.89
CA GLY A 1077 15.94 12.02 22.65
C GLY A 1077 16.78 12.34 21.42
N ASN A 1078 18.11 12.18 21.48
CA ASN A 1078 19.07 12.49 20.41
C ASN A 1078 18.77 13.85 19.70
N PRO A 1079 18.94 14.97 20.43
CA PRO A 1079 18.41 16.27 20.04
C PRO A 1079 18.99 16.73 18.70
N THR A 1080 18.14 17.24 17.80
CA THR A 1080 18.55 17.79 16.49
C THR A 1080 18.63 19.30 16.59
N ILE A 1081 19.72 19.90 16.11
CA ILE A 1081 19.82 21.35 15.91
C ILE A 1081 19.44 21.65 14.47
N ASN A 1082 18.34 22.37 14.25
CA ASN A 1082 17.99 22.87 12.92
C ASN A 1082 18.51 24.29 12.77
N VAL A 1083 19.58 24.45 11.98
CA VAL A 1083 20.11 25.77 11.63
C VAL A 1083 19.47 26.21 10.32
N THR A 1084 18.65 27.26 10.36
CA THR A 1084 18.14 27.91 9.15
C THR A 1084 19.16 28.95 8.69
N VAL A 1085 19.58 28.82 7.43
CA VAL A 1085 20.43 29.76 6.72
C VAL A 1085 19.57 30.46 5.67
N SER A 1086 19.40 31.78 5.82
CA SER A 1086 18.54 32.56 4.95
C SER A 1086 19.35 33.61 4.20
N ASN A 1087 19.07 33.79 2.91
CA ASN A 1087 19.51 34.98 2.17
C ASN A 1087 18.40 36.04 2.06
N GLY A 1088 17.37 35.93 2.90
CA GLY A 1088 16.21 36.84 2.95
C GLY A 1088 15.05 36.44 2.02
N ALA A 1089 15.32 35.68 0.94
CA ALA A 1089 14.29 35.21 0.00
C ALA A 1089 14.19 33.68 -0.08
N CYS A 1090 15.31 32.98 0.10
CA CYS A 1090 15.39 31.53 0.11
C CYS A 1090 16.06 31.05 1.39
N ASN A 1091 15.56 29.95 1.93
CA ASN A 1091 16.05 29.35 3.17
C ASN A 1091 16.63 27.97 2.86
N GLN A 1092 17.80 27.68 3.43
CA GLN A 1092 18.36 26.35 3.53
C GLN A 1092 18.29 25.95 5.00
N ILE A 1093 17.73 24.77 5.32
CA ILE A 1093 17.73 24.24 6.68
C ILE A 1093 18.80 23.15 6.75
N VAL A 1094 19.77 23.33 7.65
CA VAL A 1094 20.84 22.36 7.91
C VAL A 1094 20.57 21.74 9.28
N SER A 1095 20.10 20.48 9.26
CA SER A 1095 19.81 19.70 10.46
C SER A 1095 21.06 18.96 10.92
N ILE A 1096 21.52 19.23 12.14
CA ILE A 1096 22.69 18.60 12.74
C ILE A 1096 22.20 17.65 13.83
N THR A 1097 22.44 16.35 13.65
CA THR A 1097 22.06 15.27 14.57
C THR A 1097 23.31 14.64 15.22
N ASN A 1098 23.15 13.84 16.28
CA ASN A 1098 24.25 13.13 16.97
C ASN A 1098 25.38 14.02 17.55
N TRP A 1099 25.11 15.30 17.78
CA TRP A 1099 26.11 16.26 18.30
C TRP A 1099 26.17 16.30 19.83
N TYR A 1100 25.11 15.87 20.51
CA TYR A 1100 25.00 15.87 21.97
C TYR A 1100 25.41 14.50 22.52
N LYS A 1101 26.55 14.45 23.22
CA LYS A 1101 27.06 13.26 23.91
C LYS A 1101 27.11 13.54 25.42
N PRO A 1102 26.07 13.21 26.19
CA PRO A 1102 26.04 13.54 27.60
C PRO A 1102 27.19 12.82 28.35
N PRO A 1103 27.81 13.46 29.35
CA PRO A 1103 28.83 12.79 30.15
C PRO A 1103 28.20 11.66 30.97
N TYR A 1104 28.76 10.45 30.83
CA TYR A 1104 28.31 9.27 31.57
C TYR A 1104 28.90 9.24 32.97
N VAL A 1105 28.09 8.93 33.98
CA VAL A 1105 28.55 8.53 35.31
C VAL A 1105 28.94 7.06 35.25
N THR A 1106 30.17 6.76 35.66
CA THR A 1106 30.68 5.38 35.74
C THR A 1106 30.07 4.68 36.96
N ILE A 1107 29.21 3.68 36.71
CA ILE A 1107 28.86 2.68 37.73
C ILE A 1107 29.99 1.65 37.74
N ASN A 1108 30.74 1.56 38.83
CA ASN A 1108 31.91 0.70 38.92
C ASN A 1108 31.57 -0.80 39.04
N ASN A 1109 30.31 -1.17 39.38
CA ASN A 1109 29.80 -2.53 39.24
C ASN A 1109 28.27 -2.61 39.45
N ILE A 1110 27.55 -3.36 38.59
CA ILE A 1110 26.40 -4.19 38.98
C ILE A 1110 26.54 -5.49 38.20
N ASP A 1111 26.57 -6.58 38.95
CA ASP A 1111 26.96 -7.92 38.54
C ASP A 1111 25.75 -8.76 38.12
N PHE A 1112 25.86 -9.37 36.93
CA PHE A 1112 25.05 -10.50 36.49
C PHE A 1112 25.98 -11.60 35.98
N SER A 1113 26.73 -12.21 36.89
CA SER A 1113 27.32 -13.52 36.69
C SER A 1113 26.19 -14.55 36.59
N GLU A 1114 25.83 -14.92 35.35
CA GLU A 1114 25.83 -16.30 34.85
C GLU A 1114 25.24 -16.32 33.43
N GLY A 1115 26.13 -16.49 32.44
CA GLY A 1115 25.80 -16.46 31.01
C GLY A 1115 24.77 -17.50 30.57
N VAL A 1116 24.19 -17.42 29.39
CA VAL A 1116 24.91 -17.46 28.11
C VAL A 1116 23.90 -17.14 27.00
N GLN A 1117 24.20 -16.14 26.17
CA GLN A 1117 23.77 -16.02 24.77
C GLN A 1117 25.10 -15.87 23.99
N CYS A 1118 25.40 -16.50 22.88
CA CYS A 1118 24.70 -17.59 22.29
C CYS A 1118 24.58 -17.31 20.78
N CYS A 1119 25.38 -17.90 19.88
CA CYS A 1119 25.36 -17.59 18.44
C CYS A 1119 25.72 -16.14 18.10
N GLU A 1120 26.87 -15.96 17.46
CA GLU A 1120 27.09 -14.81 16.59
C GLU A 1120 26.14 -14.89 15.38
N VAL A 1121 24.92 -14.40 15.52
CA VAL A 1121 24.09 -14.04 14.36
C VAL A 1121 23.86 -12.54 14.46
N ALA A 1122 24.35 -11.79 13.48
CA ALA A 1122 24.04 -10.37 13.40
C ALA A 1122 22.58 -10.23 13.01
N MET A 1123 21.73 -9.98 14.01
CA MET A 1123 20.34 -9.64 13.76
C MET A 1123 20.29 -8.41 12.86
N PRO A 1124 19.53 -8.43 11.75
CA PRO A 1124 19.29 -7.22 11.02
C PRO A 1124 18.63 -6.22 11.96
N VAL A 1125 19.06 -4.96 11.99
CA VAL A 1125 18.42 -3.94 12.81
C VAL A 1125 17.46 -3.18 11.91
N VAL A 1126 16.18 -3.11 12.31
CA VAL A 1126 15.16 -2.36 11.58
C VAL A 1126 14.73 -1.07 12.26
N GLU A 1127 14.58 -0.02 11.45
CA GLU A 1127 13.88 1.19 11.84
C GLU A 1127 12.72 1.42 10.89
N ALA A 1128 11.51 1.62 11.42
CA ALA A 1128 10.37 2.16 10.68
C ALA A 1128 9.97 3.51 11.22
N LYS A 1129 9.90 4.48 10.33
CA LYS A 1129 9.44 5.83 10.60
C LYS A 1129 8.33 6.20 9.63
N ALA A 1130 7.24 6.68 10.19
CA ALA A 1130 6.26 7.39 9.43
C ALA A 1130 6.86 8.70 8.89
N ASP A 1131 6.45 9.13 7.70
CA ASP A 1131 6.82 10.48 7.23
C ASP A 1131 6.22 11.57 8.17
N SER A 1132 5.23 11.21 9.00
CA SER A 1132 4.70 12.01 10.12
C SER A 1132 3.98 11.15 11.19
N ASP A 1133 3.87 11.60 12.43
CA ASP A 1133 3.22 10.82 13.51
C ASP A 1133 1.72 11.13 13.63
N LYS A 1134 1.24 12.20 12.97
CA LYS A 1134 -0.14 12.72 13.06
C LYS A 1134 -0.64 13.21 11.70
N PHE A 1135 -1.74 12.63 11.22
CA PHE A 1135 -2.29 12.87 9.89
C PHE A 1135 -3.73 13.41 9.98
N ARG A 1136 -4.15 14.26 9.05
CA ARG A 1136 -5.55 14.71 8.99
C ARG A 1136 -6.36 13.75 8.14
N GLN A 1137 -7.62 13.51 8.49
CA GLN A 1137 -8.49 12.63 7.71
C GLN A 1137 -8.63 13.11 6.24
N SER A 1138 -8.52 14.43 6.02
CA SER A 1138 -8.52 15.06 4.68
C SER A 1138 -7.32 14.71 3.80
N ASP A 1139 -6.24 14.17 4.36
CA ASP A 1139 -4.99 13.93 3.63
C ASP A 1139 -5.06 12.67 2.75
N LEU A 1140 -6.14 11.87 2.87
CA LEU A 1140 -6.49 10.67 2.09
C LEU A 1140 -5.49 9.50 2.16
N SER A 1141 -4.20 9.74 2.43
CA SER A 1141 -3.15 8.74 2.64
C SER A 1141 -1.91 9.26 3.39
N PHE A 1142 -1.08 8.35 3.93
CA PHE A 1142 0.27 8.64 4.42
C PHE A 1142 1.25 7.48 4.14
N THR A 1143 2.55 7.76 4.15
CA THR A 1143 3.58 6.75 3.86
C THR A 1143 4.48 6.51 5.08
N LEU A 1144 4.77 5.24 5.35
CA LEU A 1144 5.68 4.74 6.35
C LEU A 1144 6.92 4.16 5.65
N LYS A 1145 8.11 4.51 6.12
CA LYS A 1145 9.38 4.06 5.56
C LYS A 1145 10.18 3.26 6.56
N GLY A 1146 10.73 2.18 6.07
CA GLY A 1146 11.39 1.14 6.81
C GLY A 1146 12.79 0.96 6.27
N THR A 1147 13.77 0.85 7.15
CA THR A 1147 15.16 0.61 6.80
C THR A 1147 15.66 -0.57 7.60
N ALA A 1148 16.47 -1.42 6.99
CA ALA A 1148 17.12 -2.53 7.67
C ALA A 1148 18.60 -2.56 7.34
N THR A 1149 19.39 -2.93 8.35
CA THR A 1149 20.84 -3.11 8.22
C THR A 1149 21.21 -4.49 8.70
N LEU A 1150 21.92 -5.27 7.88
CA LEU A 1150 22.46 -6.58 8.26
C LEU A 1150 23.99 -6.46 8.39
N ASN A 1151 24.56 -6.85 9.53
CA ASN A 1151 25.99 -6.63 9.82
C ASN A 1151 26.46 -5.17 9.70
N GLY A 1152 25.58 -4.19 9.97
CA GLY A 1152 25.90 -2.76 9.85
C GLY A 1152 25.99 -2.23 8.41
N ILE A 1153 25.64 -3.05 7.41
CA ILE A 1153 25.51 -2.64 6.02
C ILE A 1153 24.02 -2.44 5.73
N ILE A 1154 23.69 -1.27 5.16
CA ILE A 1154 22.34 -0.99 4.67
C ILE A 1154 22.12 -1.89 3.47
N ASP A 1155 21.16 -2.79 3.57
CA ASP A 1155 20.67 -3.53 2.41
C ASP A 1155 20.26 -2.49 1.35
N ASP A 1156 20.53 -2.63 0.05
CA ASP A 1156 20.19 -1.59 -0.95
C ASP A 1156 19.45 -2.16 -2.16
N ALA A 1157 18.97 -1.28 -3.05
CA ALA A 1157 18.12 -1.65 -4.18
C ALA A 1157 18.88 -2.36 -5.32
N ASP A 1158 20.21 -2.27 -5.35
CA ASP A 1158 21.04 -2.84 -6.41
C ASP A 1158 21.45 -4.28 -6.10
N HIS A 1159 21.50 -4.69 -4.81
CA HIS A 1159 21.76 -6.08 -4.37
C HIS A 1159 20.99 -6.46 -3.08
N PRO A 1160 19.66 -6.67 -3.13
CA PRO A 1160 18.86 -6.90 -1.94
C PRO A 1160 19.14 -8.28 -1.32
N LYS A 1161 19.48 -8.30 -0.03
CA LYS A 1161 19.71 -9.47 0.83
C LYS A 1161 18.61 -9.70 1.87
N LEU A 1162 17.79 -8.69 2.20
CA LEU A 1162 16.74 -8.79 3.22
C LEU A 1162 15.34 -8.74 2.60
N ILE A 1163 14.37 -9.43 3.21
CA ILE A 1163 12.95 -9.42 2.83
C ILE A 1163 12.17 -8.54 3.81
N TYR A 1164 11.26 -7.70 3.31
CA TYR A 1164 10.52 -6.71 4.11
C TYR A 1164 9.04 -7.07 4.25
N SER A 1165 8.42 -6.71 5.38
CA SER A 1165 6.97 -6.77 5.53
C SER A 1165 6.44 -5.68 6.47
N TRP A 1166 5.24 -5.17 6.20
CA TRP A 1166 4.48 -4.26 7.05
C TRP A 1166 3.11 -4.84 7.40
N HIS A 1167 2.68 -4.65 8.64
CA HIS A 1167 1.39 -5.14 9.14
C HIS A 1167 0.70 -4.13 10.04
N GLN A 1168 -0.60 -3.88 9.87
CA GLN A 1168 -1.38 -3.09 10.83
C GLN A 1168 -1.68 -3.92 12.08
N ILE A 1169 -1.21 -3.47 13.23
CA ILE A 1169 -1.38 -4.09 14.54
C ILE A 1169 -2.67 -3.62 15.23
N SER A 1170 -3.03 -2.33 15.11
CA SER A 1170 -4.29 -1.79 15.62
C SER A 1170 -4.75 -0.54 14.87
N GLY A 1171 -5.99 -0.10 15.12
CA GLY A 1171 -6.66 1.04 14.47
C GLY A 1171 -7.89 0.63 13.65
N PRO A 1172 -8.68 1.58 13.13
CA PRO A 1172 -9.92 1.33 12.40
C PRO A 1172 -9.75 0.39 11.21
N SER A 1173 -10.68 -0.55 11.04
CA SER A 1173 -10.72 -1.48 9.92
C SER A 1173 -11.20 -0.77 8.64
N GLY A 1174 -10.30 -0.60 7.66
CA GLY A 1174 -10.62 0.08 6.40
C GLY A 1174 -9.41 0.69 5.69
N ALA A 1175 -8.30 0.90 6.40
CA ALA A 1175 -7.06 1.43 5.82
C ALA A 1175 -6.43 0.43 4.81
N VAL A 1176 -6.09 0.91 3.61
CA VAL A 1176 -5.52 0.10 2.52
C VAL A 1176 -4.00 0.29 2.47
N LEU A 1177 -3.24 -0.81 2.49
CA LEU A 1177 -1.78 -0.86 2.56
C LEU A 1177 -1.16 -1.17 1.19
N ILE A 1178 -0.49 -0.21 0.57
CA ILE A 1178 0.17 -0.30 -0.75
C ILE A 1178 1.69 -0.31 -0.56
N GLY A 1179 2.39 -1.33 -1.04
CA GLY A 1179 3.84 -1.50 -0.85
C GLY A 1179 4.25 -2.19 0.46
N ALA A 1180 3.38 -3.04 1.02
CA ALA A 1180 3.57 -3.68 2.32
C ALA A 1180 4.73 -4.68 2.39
N ASP A 1181 5.25 -5.19 1.28
CA ASP A 1181 6.45 -6.04 1.20
C ASP A 1181 7.71 -5.27 0.78
N THR A 1182 7.64 -3.94 0.84
CA THR A 1182 8.75 -3.04 0.49
C THR A 1182 9.15 -2.17 1.67
N ARG A 1183 10.28 -1.46 1.54
CA ARG A 1183 10.72 -0.47 2.53
C ARG A 1183 9.84 0.77 2.62
N SER A 1184 8.89 0.96 1.73
CA SER A 1184 8.01 2.13 1.75
C SER A 1184 6.56 1.68 1.63
N LEU A 1185 5.81 1.76 2.73
CA LEU A 1185 4.41 1.41 2.83
C LEU A 1185 3.54 2.66 2.73
N THR A 1186 2.62 2.75 1.78
CA THR A 1186 1.61 3.81 1.71
C THR A 1186 0.26 3.31 2.22
N VAL A 1187 -0.35 4.02 3.16
CA VAL A 1187 -1.61 3.70 3.82
C VAL A 1187 -2.68 4.69 3.36
N THR A 1188 -3.81 4.23 2.81
CA THR A 1188 -4.91 5.07 2.32
C THR A 1188 -6.25 4.71 2.99
N ASN A 1189 -7.33 5.46 2.73
CA ASN A 1189 -8.68 5.22 3.28
C ASN A 1189 -8.75 5.29 4.82
N LEU A 1190 -8.32 6.44 5.35
CA LEU A 1190 -8.08 6.68 6.77
C LEU A 1190 -9.35 7.20 7.49
N LEU A 1191 -9.61 6.65 8.68
CA LEU A 1191 -10.62 7.15 9.61
C LEU A 1191 -9.92 7.79 10.80
N VAL A 1192 -10.59 8.70 11.51
CA VAL A 1192 -10.02 9.40 12.67
C VAL A 1192 -9.86 8.43 13.84
N ASP A 1193 -8.63 7.98 14.08
CA ASP A 1193 -8.21 7.20 15.25
C ASP A 1193 -6.68 6.95 15.21
N THR A 1194 -6.16 6.21 16.19
CA THR A 1194 -4.76 5.77 16.25
C THR A 1194 -4.57 4.44 15.55
N TYR A 1195 -3.65 4.42 14.59
CA TYR A 1195 -3.20 3.22 13.90
C TYR A 1195 -1.81 2.82 14.39
N ILE A 1196 -1.57 1.52 14.50
CA ILE A 1196 -0.25 0.98 14.84
C ILE A 1196 0.16 0.04 13.72
N PHE A 1197 1.36 0.20 13.16
CA PHE A 1197 1.90 -0.63 12.10
C PHE A 1197 3.27 -1.19 12.48
N ARG A 1198 3.50 -2.48 12.24
CA ARG A 1198 4.78 -3.15 12.47
C ARG A 1198 5.51 -3.32 11.16
N PHE A 1199 6.74 -2.82 11.08
CA PHE A 1199 7.69 -3.10 10.00
C PHE A 1199 8.65 -4.19 10.43
N MET A 1200 8.96 -5.11 9.53
CA MET A 1200 9.87 -6.21 9.77
C MET A 1200 10.84 -6.35 8.60
N ALA A 1201 12.09 -6.66 8.90
CA ALA A 1201 13.05 -7.12 7.91
C ALA A 1201 13.66 -8.44 8.36
N PHE A 1202 13.69 -9.38 7.43
CA PHE A 1202 14.07 -10.76 7.62
C PHE A 1202 15.26 -11.08 6.72
N ASP A 1203 16.33 -11.62 7.31
CA ASP A 1203 17.45 -12.18 6.58
C ASP A 1203 17.15 -13.65 6.21
N PRO A 1204 16.90 -13.98 4.92
CA PRO A 1204 16.54 -15.31 4.49
C PRO A 1204 17.67 -16.34 4.63
N ASP A 1205 18.93 -15.90 4.75
CA ASP A 1205 20.08 -16.80 4.85
C ASP A 1205 20.37 -17.23 6.30
N SER A 1206 20.13 -16.34 7.28
CA SER A 1206 20.37 -16.62 8.71
C SER A 1206 19.10 -16.88 9.53
N GLY A 1207 17.93 -16.59 8.97
CA GLY A 1207 16.64 -16.65 9.65
C GLY A 1207 16.44 -15.55 10.70
N ALA A 1208 17.40 -14.65 10.88
CA ALA A 1208 17.32 -13.54 11.82
C ALA A 1208 16.40 -12.45 11.27
N PHE A 1209 15.44 -12.00 12.08
CA PHE A 1209 14.59 -10.87 11.76
C PHE A 1209 14.54 -9.92 12.94
N ASP A 1210 14.29 -8.66 12.63
CA ASP A 1210 13.94 -7.65 13.61
C ASP A 1210 12.69 -6.93 13.12
N ALA A 1211 11.91 -6.44 14.07
CA ALA A 1211 10.64 -5.80 13.80
C ALA A 1211 10.43 -4.61 14.74
N VAL A 1212 9.93 -3.51 14.20
CA VAL A 1212 9.64 -2.31 14.98
C VAL A 1212 8.24 -1.79 14.66
N GLU A 1213 7.51 -1.40 15.70
CA GLU A 1213 6.17 -0.82 15.59
C GLU A 1213 6.24 0.70 15.53
N GLY A 1214 5.53 1.28 14.56
CA GLY A 1214 5.30 2.71 14.44
C GLY A 1214 3.82 3.01 14.64
N ASN A 1215 3.53 4.06 15.42
CA ASN A 1215 2.17 4.55 15.64
C ASN A 1215 1.91 5.75 14.72
N ALA A 1216 0.72 5.82 14.13
CA ALA A 1216 0.24 6.91 13.29
C ALA A 1216 -1.14 7.35 13.79
N TRP A 1217 -1.30 8.63 14.10
CA TRP A 1217 -2.54 9.15 14.70
C TRP A 1217 -3.32 9.96 13.66
N VAL A 1218 -4.51 9.51 13.27
CA VAL A 1218 -5.37 10.24 12.32
C VAL A 1218 -6.38 11.08 13.11
N GLN A 1219 -6.46 12.37 12.81
CA GLN A 1219 -7.31 13.36 13.49
C GLN A 1219 -8.24 14.04 12.48
N GLU A 1220 -9.40 14.55 12.92
CA GLU A 1220 -10.38 15.24 12.04
C GLU A 1220 -9.75 16.42 11.25
#